data_AF-A0AAJ6VYP5-F1
#
_entry.id   AF-A0AAJ6VYP5-F1
#
_cell.length_a   1.000
_cell.length_b   1.000
_cell.length_c   1.000
_cell.angle_alpha   90.00
_cell.angle_beta   90.00
_cell.angle_gamma   90.00
#
_symmetry.space_group_name_H-M   'P 1'
#
loop_
_entity.id
_entity.type
_entity.pdbx_description
1 polymer ?
#
loop_
_entity_poly.entity_id
_entity_poly.type
_entity_poly.pdbx_seq_one_letter_code
_entity_poly.pdbx_strand_id
1 'polypeptide(L)'
;MLRFDGRVAVVTGAGNGLGKEYALLLASRGCKVVVNDLGGSRDGSGASSNAADLVVKEIRDKGGEATANYNSVEDGGKIIETAIKAYGRVDIVINNAGILRDKAFVNMTEAEFDLIHKVHLKGSFSVTKAAWPHMRKQGYGKVIMTASAAGIFGNFGQANYSSAKLALLGLSNTLAIEGRKYNIAVNTVVPTAASRLTEDIMPPEIFEKLKPHFVSPVTVWLCHEDCPENGGCFEAAGGFVAKYQFFRSVGKAFIDESLTLESLRANWDQVTSLQGARPLGSIQEQTISVVEALSGESMQPLSPSQTAQTVIEDESIFRYNIDTSILYNLAVGVSTKQPDHLKFLYENAEDFSVVPSFGVIPPMNAVFTSKELHEAVSRINGDPARMLHGEQFLELYKPFPPSATVKTDVRVVDVLDKGSGAVVIIDADTFDVSTGEKVAYSQWLVFFVGAGKFGGPRSSSKVIPTAEIPKREPDAVLEDRTSIDQAALYRLCGDKNPLHIDPQFAAMGGWSQPIMHGLCSLGFSTRHVLKAFAGNDMTAFKSLKVRFTGPVVPGETVRTRMWREGNRVVFESIAVESGKTVIGGGVIELNRSVQAPAPAIPVQVPTPQVKMSAGEELKTDLVFEGMGFRVEEQPELASKIQAIYEYNITKNGQTVATWTLDLKNGKGAVYKGPCKDGKANCVVTITDDDMFSMAVGELDPQRAFMTGKLKVRGNIMLMQKLRLLLKPPPEKKEEAPASAPASGGELRSRIIFANTNEKISKNPELAADIQTIFQFDILQGGKLAYQYTLDLKNGAGCGYEGPAKDKPDCILTMEDEVLDKVQSGRLDAQRAFMSQKLKVKGNVLASQKLADLWADDRDREENEEAAKLPGVPASSSGLSPPPGSPKIVKADFIFNIFLYHLHQDPAMGEHIAGLVKCMYHWVILKKGKKASEWTSDLKSAKGDLYNEAPRNGASPEVQITIDDEDLVQLMLGKLNPQRAFMQGRLKIKGNIMLMQKFNTLWQEILKSGRVVELKLMEPLLSDGQPLSEELWSDYQFFIVTQRLAHLPQLIEVSKKTAYHFAITKNGAKRSDWTIDLSKLPGAVYRGAPKDVSSVCRITLDDLAFHHLVQGARSAQETFAQAEVSDRGALDAIAPLFLSKAKL
;
A
#
# COMPACT_ATOMS: atom_id res chain seq x y z
N MET A 1 -12.35 27.40 -21.13
CA MET A 1 -13.15 27.10 -19.90
C MET A 1 -14.19 26.08 -20.27
N LEU A 2 -14.40 25.02 -19.47
CA LEU A 2 -15.38 23.96 -19.78
C LEU A 2 -16.82 24.50 -19.71
N ARG A 3 -17.63 24.17 -20.73
CA ARG A 3 -18.97 24.72 -21.03
C ARG A 3 -19.93 23.61 -21.45
N PHE A 4 -21.22 23.90 -21.45
CA PHE A 4 -22.30 22.97 -21.77
C PHE A 4 -23.36 23.61 -22.67
N ASP A 5 -22.97 24.63 -23.44
CA ASP A 5 -23.85 25.38 -24.32
C ASP A 5 -24.54 24.46 -25.34
N GLY A 6 -25.87 24.60 -25.46
CA GLY A 6 -26.69 23.76 -26.35
C GLY A 6 -26.92 22.31 -25.89
N ARG A 7 -26.38 21.90 -24.73
CA ARG A 7 -26.62 20.59 -24.12
C ARG A 7 -27.81 20.63 -23.16
N VAL A 8 -28.59 19.55 -23.11
CA VAL A 8 -29.72 19.39 -22.17
C VAL A 8 -29.42 18.30 -21.14
N ALA A 9 -29.51 18.66 -19.85
CA ALA A 9 -29.31 17.74 -18.74
C ALA A 9 -30.60 17.43 -17.97
N VAL A 10 -30.78 16.17 -17.57
CA VAL A 10 -31.78 15.72 -16.60
C VAL A 10 -31.05 15.32 -15.32
N VAL A 11 -31.40 15.92 -14.19
CA VAL A 11 -30.85 15.57 -12.88
C VAL A 11 -31.98 15.13 -11.97
N THR A 12 -31.91 13.92 -11.42
CA THR A 12 -32.96 13.36 -10.54
C THR A 12 -32.62 13.54 -9.07
N GLY A 13 -33.62 13.84 -8.22
CA GLY A 13 -33.40 14.25 -6.83
C GLY A 13 -32.65 15.59 -6.72
N ALA A 14 -33.00 16.55 -7.59
CA ALA A 14 -32.27 17.79 -7.81
C ALA A 14 -32.76 18.99 -6.97
N GLY A 15 -33.76 18.81 -6.11
CA GLY A 15 -34.27 19.87 -5.23
C GLY A 15 -33.39 20.16 -4.02
N ASN A 16 -32.50 19.23 -3.64
CA ASN A 16 -31.63 19.36 -2.47
C ASN A 16 -30.25 18.69 -2.70
N GLY A 17 -29.27 19.02 -1.85
CA GLY A 17 -28.00 18.29 -1.73
C GLY A 17 -27.18 18.22 -3.04
N LEU A 18 -26.60 17.04 -3.31
CA LEU A 18 -25.76 16.80 -4.48
C LEU A 18 -26.47 17.10 -5.81
N GLY A 19 -27.71 16.64 -5.99
CA GLY A 19 -28.49 16.89 -7.20
C GLY A 19 -28.73 18.37 -7.46
N LYS A 20 -28.94 19.18 -6.41
CA LYS A 20 -29.05 20.64 -6.52
C LYS A 20 -27.74 21.26 -7.02
N GLU A 21 -26.60 20.90 -6.42
CA GLU A 21 -25.30 21.44 -6.85
C GLU A 21 -24.92 21.01 -8.27
N TYR A 22 -25.24 19.78 -8.69
CA TYR A 22 -25.07 19.33 -10.07
C TYR A 22 -25.88 20.19 -11.05
N ALA A 23 -27.15 20.45 -10.74
CA ALA A 23 -28.05 21.27 -11.55
C ALA A 23 -27.59 22.73 -11.65
N LEU A 24 -27.19 23.34 -10.52
CA LEU A 24 -26.64 24.69 -10.47
C LEU A 24 -25.33 24.81 -11.26
N LEU A 25 -24.41 23.86 -11.09
CA LEU A 25 -23.12 23.89 -11.77
C LEU A 25 -23.29 23.72 -13.28
N LEU A 26 -24.11 22.78 -13.75
CA LEU A 26 -24.41 22.61 -15.18
C LEU A 26 -25.05 23.86 -15.78
N ALA A 27 -26.05 24.44 -15.13
CA ALA A 27 -26.71 25.66 -15.60
C ALA A 27 -25.75 26.86 -15.66
N SER A 28 -24.87 27.03 -14.66
CA SER A 28 -23.85 28.10 -14.64
C SER A 28 -22.85 28.03 -15.81
N ARG A 29 -22.79 26.88 -16.50
CA ARG A 29 -21.92 26.62 -17.66
C ARG A 29 -22.67 26.55 -18.99
N GLY A 30 -23.94 26.97 -19.04
CA GLY A 30 -24.73 27.06 -20.28
C GLY A 30 -25.61 25.84 -20.60
N CYS A 31 -25.67 24.84 -19.70
CA CYS A 31 -26.57 23.70 -19.88
C CYS A 31 -28.04 24.09 -19.61
N LYS A 32 -28.98 23.54 -20.38
CA LYS A 32 -30.41 23.64 -20.09
C LYS A 32 -30.82 22.47 -19.21
N VAL A 33 -31.38 22.74 -18.03
CA VAL A 33 -31.56 21.70 -16.99
C VAL A 33 -33.05 21.35 -16.78
N VAL A 34 -33.34 20.06 -16.67
CA VAL A 34 -34.57 19.54 -16.06
C VAL A 34 -34.24 19.14 -14.63
N VAL A 35 -34.78 19.90 -13.68
CA VAL A 35 -34.67 19.66 -12.24
C VAL A 35 -35.80 18.71 -11.85
N ASN A 36 -35.51 17.42 -11.73
CA ASN A 36 -36.47 16.44 -11.25
C ASN A 36 -36.33 16.25 -9.73
N ASP A 37 -37.43 16.43 -9.00
CA ASP A 37 -37.53 16.04 -7.59
C ASP A 37 -38.98 15.71 -7.22
N LEU A 38 -39.18 14.68 -6.39
CA LEU A 38 -40.51 14.31 -5.89
C LEU A 38 -40.94 15.17 -4.69
N GLY A 39 -39.98 15.80 -3.99
CA GLY A 39 -40.22 16.58 -2.77
C GLY A 39 -40.66 15.76 -1.56
N GLY A 40 -40.29 14.48 -1.51
CA GLY A 40 -40.52 13.58 -0.38
C GLY A 40 -39.41 13.62 0.68
N SER A 41 -39.68 12.96 1.80
CA SER A 41 -38.77 12.79 2.94
C SER A 41 -37.64 11.78 2.67
N ARG A 42 -36.60 11.79 3.52
CA ARG A 42 -35.45 10.85 3.49
C ARG A 42 -35.86 9.37 3.43
N ASP A 43 -37.01 9.02 4.01
CA ASP A 43 -37.54 7.66 4.09
C ASP A 43 -38.42 7.26 2.88
N GLY A 44 -38.66 8.19 1.95
CA GLY A 44 -39.56 7.99 0.80
C GLY A 44 -41.03 8.29 1.07
N SER A 45 -41.39 8.92 2.18
CA SER A 45 -42.76 9.39 2.45
C SER A 45 -43.03 10.79 1.87
N GLY A 46 -44.27 11.02 1.40
CA GLY A 46 -44.73 12.33 0.91
C GLY A 46 -44.24 12.74 -0.49
N ALA A 47 -44.77 13.86 -0.98
CA ALA A 47 -44.37 14.50 -2.23
C ALA A 47 -44.69 16.02 -2.20
N SER A 48 -43.94 16.85 -2.93
CA SER A 48 -44.11 18.30 -3.00
C SER A 48 -43.41 18.91 -4.23
N SER A 49 -44.10 19.78 -4.99
CA SER A 49 -43.48 20.44 -6.15
C SER A 49 -42.36 21.41 -5.76
N ASN A 50 -42.50 22.03 -4.59
CA ASN A 50 -41.72 23.17 -4.11
C ASN A 50 -40.20 22.90 -4.08
N ALA A 51 -39.79 21.64 -3.86
CA ALA A 51 -38.38 21.26 -3.85
C ALA A 51 -37.70 21.48 -5.22
N ALA A 52 -38.36 21.13 -6.33
CA ALA A 52 -37.86 21.38 -7.66
C ALA A 52 -38.06 22.86 -8.07
N ASP A 53 -39.21 23.45 -7.71
CA ASP A 53 -39.55 24.84 -8.07
C ASP A 53 -38.54 25.86 -7.52
N LEU A 54 -38.09 25.68 -6.27
CA LEU A 54 -37.09 26.56 -5.65
C LEU A 54 -35.73 26.52 -6.37
N VAL A 55 -35.26 25.34 -6.80
CA VAL A 55 -33.98 25.21 -7.53
C VAL A 55 -34.09 25.72 -8.96
N VAL A 56 -35.24 25.52 -9.63
CA VAL A 56 -35.52 26.14 -10.94
C VAL A 56 -35.56 27.66 -10.84
N LYS A 57 -36.16 28.21 -9.79
CA LYS A 57 -36.12 29.66 -9.52
C LYS A 57 -34.68 30.13 -9.31
N GLU A 58 -33.89 29.45 -8.46
CA GLU A 58 -32.50 29.84 -8.20
C GLU A 58 -31.61 29.80 -9.45
N ILE A 59 -31.81 28.82 -10.35
CA ILE A 59 -31.11 28.76 -11.64
C ILE A 59 -31.51 29.96 -12.53
N ARG A 60 -32.79 30.30 -12.62
CA ARG A 60 -33.29 31.43 -13.42
C ARG A 60 -32.87 32.78 -12.86
N ASP A 61 -32.90 32.95 -11.54
CA ASP A 61 -32.37 34.14 -10.84
C ASP A 61 -30.86 34.33 -11.11
N LYS A 62 -30.12 33.25 -11.35
CA LYS A 62 -28.70 33.23 -11.75
C LYS A 62 -28.48 33.29 -13.28
N GLY A 63 -29.53 33.51 -14.07
CA GLY A 63 -29.45 33.68 -15.53
C GLY A 63 -29.36 32.38 -16.34
N GLY A 64 -29.60 31.22 -15.74
CA GLY A 64 -29.60 29.92 -16.43
C GLY A 64 -30.99 29.45 -16.86
N GLU A 65 -31.03 28.53 -17.82
CA GLU A 65 -32.28 27.88 -18.27
C GLU A 65 -32.56 26.60 -17.49
N ALA A 66 -33.68 26.58 -16.75
CA ALA A 66 -34.17 25.38 -16.07
C ALA A 66 -35.70 25.24 -16.12
N THR A 67 -36.18 24.00 -15.99
CA THR A 67 -37.59 23.66 -15.81
C THR A 67 -37.76 22.50 -14.82
N ALA A 68 -38.90 22.42 -14.15
CA ALA A 68 -39.15 21.46 -13.07
C ALA A 68 -39.80 20.17 -13.60
N ASN A 69 -39.62 19.05 -12.88
CA ASN A 69 -40.40 17.83 -13.06
C ASN A 69 -40.64 17.12 -11.72
N TYR A 70 -41.92 16.86 -11.40
CA TYR A 70 -42.36 16.38 -10.08
C TYR A 70 -42.63 14.86 -10.01
N ASN A 71 -42.25 14.10 -11.04
CA ASN A 71 -42.54 12.67 -11.11
C ASN A 71 -41.53 11.84 -10.31
N SER A 72 -41.99 10.71 -9.76
CA SER A 72 -41.08 9.68 -9.25
C SER A 72 -40.18 9.15 -10.37
N VAL A 73 -38.93 8.80 -10.04
CA VAL A 73 -37.98 8.19 -11.01
C VAL A 73 -38.45 6.85 -11.57
N GLU A 74 -39.42 6.20 -10.93
CA GLU A 74 -40.13 5.05 -11.50
C GLU A 74 -40.79 5.38 -12.85
N ASP A 75 -41.39 6.57 -12.95
CA ASP A 75 -42.04 7.12 -14.15
C ASP A 75 -41.01 7.82 -15.07
N GLY A 76 -39.80 7.25 -15.21
CA GLY A 76 -38.69 7.86 -15.95
C GLY A 76 -39.02 8.33 -17.37
N GLY A 77 -39.99 7.70 -18.04
CA GLY A 77 -40.56 8.18 -19.30
C GLY A 77 -41.11 9.61 -19.22
N LYS A 78 -41.89 9.94 -18.18
CA LYS A 78 -42.47 11.28 -17.95
C LYS A 78 -41.39 12.32 -17.63
N ILE A 79 -40.26 11.88 -17.04
CA ILE A 79 -39.12 12.76 -16.72
C ILE A 79 -38.39 13.16 -18.01
N ILE A 80 -38.09 12.19 -18.88
CA ILE A 80 -37.46 12.46 -20.18
C ILE A 80 -38.43 13.21 -21.12
N GLU A 81 -39.72 12.92 -21.06
CA GLU A 81 -40.74 13.66 -21.82
C GLU A 81 -40.71 15.17 -21.52
N THR A 82 -40.45 15.60 -20.28
CA THR A 82 -40.24 17.02 -19.95
C THR A 82 -39.02 17.61 -20.65
N ALA A 83 -37.89 16.89 -20.74
CA ALA A 83 -36.71 17.37 -21.46
C ALA A 83 -37.00 17.56 -22.96
N ILE A 84 -37.68 16.58 -23.57
CA ILE A 84 -38.06 16.63 -24.98
C ILE A 84 -39.10 17.74 -25.25
N LYS A 85 -40.10 17.93 -24.38
CA LYS A 85 -41.10 19.00 -24.53
C LYS A 85 -40.55 20.40 -24.31
N ALA A 86 -39.61 20.58 -23.37
CA ALA A 86 -39.04 21.89 -23.05
C ALA A 86 -37.90 22.29 -24.00
N TYR A 87 -37.07 21.34 -24.43
CA TYR A 87 -35.80 21.63 -25.09
C TYR A 87 -35.52 20.76 -26.33
N GLY A 88 -36.42 19.85 -26.73
CA GLY A 88 -36.32 19.04 -27.94
C GLY A 88 -35.33 17.87 -27.90
N ARG A 89 -34.44 17.80 -26.89
CA ARG A 89 -33.35 16.83 -26.78
C ARG A 89 -33.03 16.46 -25.32
N VAL A 90 -32.19 15.43 -25.16
CA VAL A 90 -31.51 15.10 -23.89
C VAL A 90 -30.09 14.60 -24.22
N ASP A 91 -29.09 15.17 -23.55
CA ASP A 91 -27.66 14.89 -23.73
C ASP A 91 -27.04 14.23 -22.50
N ILE A 92 -27.49 14.65 -21.32
CA ILE A 92 -26.91 14.28 -20.02
C ILE A 92 -28.03 13.74 -19.11
N VAL A 93 -27.79 12.62 -18.44
CA VAL A 93 -28.68 12.08 -17.40
C VAL A 93 -27.86 11.76 -16.15
N ILE A 94 -28.15 12.46 -15.05
CA ILE A 94 -27.55 12.19 -13.75
C ILE A 94 -28.58 11.52 -12.84
N ASN A 95 -28.43 10.21 -12.66
CA ASN A 95 -29.27 9.41 -11.77
C ASN A 95 -28.77 9.56 -10.32
N ASN A 96 -29.35 10.51 -9.60
CA ASN A 96 -28.96 10.89 -8.23
C ASN A 96 -30.07 10.66 -7.18
N ALA A 97 -31.35 10.57 -7.58
CA ALA A 97 -32.47 10.35 -6.66
C ALA A 97 -32.27 9.15 -5.72
N GLY A 98 -32.68 9.30 -4.47
CA GLY A 98 -32.43 8.29 -3.44
C GLY A 98 -33.07 8.57 -2.09
N ILE A 99 -33.22 7.50 -1.30
CA ILE A 99 -33.87 7.43 0.00
C ILE A 99 -33.15 6.40 0.88
N LEU A 100 -33.45 6.36 2.19
CA LEU A 100 -32.86 5.39 3.13
C LEU A 100 -33.92 4.69 3.98
N ARG A 101 -33.73 3.39 4.20
CA ARG A 101 -34.54 2.51 5.07
C ARG A 101 -33.58 1.57 5.81
N ASP A 102 -32.76 2.17 6.66
CA ASP A 102 -31.66 1.51 7.35
C ASP A 102 -32.21 0.59 8.47
N LYS A 103 -31.87 -0.69 8.41
CA LYS A 103 -32.40 -1.75 9.28
C LYS A 103 -31.42 -2.93 9.37
N ALA A 104 -31.16 -3.42 10.58
CA ALA A 104 -30.43 -4.69 10.74
C ALA A 104 -31.18 -5.81 9.98
N PHE A 105 -30.46 -6.65 9.24
CA PHE A 105 -31.03 -7.55 8.21
C PHE A 105 -32.20 -8.42 8.73
N VAL A 106 -32.08 -8.98 9.94
CA VAL A 106 -33.11 -9.80 10.59
C VAL A 106 -34.42 -9.06 10.91
N ASN A 107 -34.40 -7.72 10.89
CA ASN A 107 -35.53 -6.84 11.20
C ASN A 107 -36.02 -6.07 9.95
N MET A 108 -35.46 -6.34 8.76
CA MET A 108 -35.78 -5.66 7.50
C MET A 108 -36.98 -6.33 6.84
N THR A 109 -38.02 -5.55 6.53
CA THR A 109 -39.19 -6.04 5.81
C THR A 109 -38.96 -6.06 4.29
N GLU A 110 -39.66 -6.94 3.58
CA GLU A 110 -39.64 -6.99 2.11
C GLU A 110 -39.99 -5.64 1.49
N ALA A 111 -40.97 -4.92 2.06
CA ALA A 111 -41.36 -3.58 1.61
C ALA A 111 -40.24 -2.53 1.78
N GLU A 112 -39.44 -2.60 2.87
CA GLU A 112 -38.26 -1.75 3.07
C GLU A 112 -37.10 -2.14 2.11
N PHE A 113 -37.05 -3.38 1.63
CA PHE A 113 -36.06 -3.82 0.63
C PHE A 113 -36.46 -3.42 -0.79
N ASP A 114 -37.71 -3.67 -1.16
CA ASP A 114 -38.30 -3.35 -2.47
C ASP A 114 -38.31 -1.85 -2.73
N LEU A 115 -38.73 -1.03 -1.76
CA LEU A 115 -38.82 0.43 -1.94
C LEU A 115 -37.47 1.05 -2.31
N ILE A 116 -36.38 0.56 -1.71
CA ILE A 116 -35.01 0.99 -2.01
C ILE A 116 -34.60 0.58 -3.44
N HIS A 117 -34.87 -0.67 -3.85
CA HIS A 117 -34.60 -1.12 -5.23
C HIS A 117 -35.47 -0.40 -6.28
N LYS A 118 -36.72 -0.10 -5.93
CA LYS A 118 -37.72 0.58 -6.75
C LYS A 118 -37.31 2.03 -7.07
N VAL A 119 -36.82 2.78 -6.08
CA VAL A 119 -36.32 4.16 -6.29
C VAL A 119 -34.92 4.15 -6.91
N HIS A 120 -33.95 3.47 -6.32
CA HIS A 120 -32.55 3.58 -6.77
C HIS A 120 -32.29 2.85 -8.09
N LEU A 121 -32.46 1.53 -8.12
CA LEU A 121 -32.07 0.71 -9.27
C LEU A 121 -33.08 0.81 -10.41
N LYS A 122 -34.35 0.49 -10.14
CA LYS A 122 -35.43 0.51 -11.13
C LYS A 122 -35.72 1.92 -11.63
N GLY A 123 -35.63 2.94 -10.78
CA GLY A 123 -35.77 4.34 -11.17
C GLY A 123 -34.66 4.79 -12.13
N SER A 124 -33.39 4.56 -11.80
CA SER A 124 -32.25 4.90 -12.67
C SER A 124 -32.32 4.17 -14.02
N PHE A 125 -32.74 2.89 -14.01
CA PHE A 125 -33.04 2.13 -15.22
C PHE A 125 -34.17 2.76 -16.04
N SER A 126 -35.29 3.15 -15.41
CA SER A 126 -36.46 3.73 -16.09
C SER A 126 -36.12 5.04 -16.80
N VAL A 127 -35.44 5.96 -16.09
CA VAL A 127 -34.99 7.26 -16.64
C VAL A 127 -33.97 7.06 -17.77
N THR A 128 -32.94 6.23 -17.54
CA THR A 128 -31.88 6.01 -18.53
C THR A 128 -32.42 5.30 -19.79
N LYS A 129 -33.29 4.31 -19.63
CA LYS A 129 -33.96 3.60 -20.73
C LYS A 129 -34.85 4.52 -21.57
N ALA A 130 -35.50 5.50 -20.95
CA ALA A 130 -36.29 6.50 -21.66
C ALA A 130 -35.41 7.49 -22.46
N ALA A 131 -34.22 7.84 -21.96
CA ALA A 131 -33.27 8.72 -22.67
C ALA A 131 -32.51 8.02 -23.81
N TRP A 132 -32.25 6.71 -23.67
CA TRP A 132 -31.40 5.92 -24.55
C TRP A 132 -31.70 6.05 -26.06
N PRO A 133 -32.97 6.02 -26.54
CA PRO A 133 -33.27 6.18 -27.96
C PRO A 133 -32.91 7.57 -28.50
N HIS A 134 -33.07 8.61 -27.68
CA HIS A 134 -32.73 9.99 -28.05
C HIS A 134 -31.22 10.17 -28.14
N MET A 135 -30.46 9.69 -27.14
CA MET A 135 -28.99 9.74 -27.17
C MET A 135 -28.42 8.96 -28.37
N ARG A 136 -28.93 7.74 -28.62
CA ARG A 136 -28.52 6.91 -29.77
C ARG A 136 -28.82 7.57 -31.12
N LYS A 137 -29.94 8.29 -31.26
CA LYS A 137 -30.28 9.03 -32.48
C LYS A 137 -29.39 10.27 -32.67
N GLN A 138 -28.91 10.88 -31.59
CA GLN A 138 -28.04 12.06 -31.64
C GLN A 138 -26.56 11.75 -31.90
N GLY A 139 -26.11 10.51 -31.67
CA GLY A 139 -24.67 10.20 -31.68
C GLY A 139 -23.92 10.87 -30.53
N TYR A 140 -24.60 11.07 -29.40
CA TYR A 140 -24.04 11.66 -28.18
C TYR A 140 -24.88 11.27 -26.96
N GLY A 141 -24.22 10.95 -25.84
CA GLY A 141 -24.85 10.92 -24.53
C GLY A 141 -23.83 10.80 -23.41
N LYS A 142 -24.16 11.32 -22.23
CA LYS A 142 -23.41 11.07 -20.99
C LYS A 142 -24.38 10.70 -19.87
N VAL A 143 -24.10 9.60 -19.17
CA VAL A 143 -24.97 9.10 -18.10
C VAL A 143 -24.15 8.85 -16.84
N ILE A 144 -24.65 9.34 -15.70
CA ILE A 144 -24.07 9.09 -14.38
C ILE A 144 -24.99 8.18 -13.56
N MET A 145 -24.40 7.16 -12.94
CA MET A 145 -25.01 6.31 -11.92
C MET A 145 -24.44 6.66 -10.53
N THR A 146 -25.29 6.97 -9.55
CA THR A 146 -24.83 7.29 -8.19
C THR A 146 -24.83 6.03 -7.32
N ALA A 147 -23.66 5.41 -7.15
CA ALA A 147 -23.40 4.30 -6.22
C ALA A 147 -23.15 4.83 -4.78
N SER A 148 -22.49 4.06 -3.91
CA SER A 148 -22.06 4.49 -2.58
C SER A 148 -20.95 3.57 -2.04
N ALA A 149 -20.15 4.05 -1.09
CA ALA A 149 -19.14 3.23 -0.42
C ALA A 149 -19.78 2.03 0.33
N ALA A 150 -20.97 2.23 0.90
CA ALA A 150 -21.78 1.17 1.50
C ALA A 150 -22.20 0.08 0.47
N GLY A 151 -22.28 0.40 -0.82
CA GLY A 151 -22.46 -0.58 -1.88
C GLY A 151 -21.20 -1.36 -2.22
N ILE A 152 -20.04 -0.70 -2.23
CA ILE A 152 -18.74 -1.33 -2.59
C ILE A 152 -18.20 -2.21 -1.46
N PHE A 153 -18.24 -1.74 -0.22
CA PHE A 153 -17.65 -2.41 0.94
C PHE A 153 -18.67 -3.10 1.87
N GLY A 154 -19.96 -2.85 1.65
CA GLY A 154 -21.01 -3.14 2.63
C GLY A 154 -21.08 -2.08 3.75
N ASN A 155 -22.20 -2.05 4.47
CA ASN A 155 -22.33 -1.32 5.73
C ASN A 155 -23.37 -2.01 6.62
N PHE A 156 -23.21 -1.92 7.95
CA PHE A 156 -24.15 -2.52 8.88
C PHE A 156 -25.54 -1.88 8.76
N GLY A 157 -26.58 -2.71 8.75
CA GLY A 157 -27.97 -2.25 8.65
C GLY A 157 -28.38 -1.69 7.28
N GLN A 158 -27.56 -1.82 6.24
CA GLN A 158 -27.85 -1.23 4.92
C GLN A 158 -27.99 -2.27 3.80
N ALA A 159 -28.41 -3.51 4.08
CA ALA A 159 -28.42 -4.62 3.12
C ALA A 159 -29.26 -4.36 1.85
N ASN A 160 -30.36 -3.61 1.97
CA ASN A 160 -31.19 -3.11 0.86
C ASN A 160 -30.49 -2.01 0.05
N TYR A 161 -29.83 -1.06 0.74
CA TYR A 161 -29.17 0.08 0.12
C TYR A 161 -27.85 -0.31 -0.55
N SER A 162 -27.04 -1.18 0.06
CA SER A 162 -25.78 -1.66 -0.49
C SER A 162 -25.99 -2.44 -1.78
N SER A 163 -26.92 -3.40 -1.78
CA SER A 163 -27.27 -4.20 -2.96
C SER A 163 -27.80 -3.32 -4.10
N ALA A 164 -28.74 -2.41 -3.83
CA ALA A 164 -29.25 -1.49 -4.84
C ALA A 164 -28.15 -0.55 -5.40
N LYS A 165 -27.23 -0.06 -4.55
CA LYS A 165 -26.14 0.83 -4.96
C LYS A 165 -25.01 0.12 -5.72
N LEU A 166 -24.72 -1.14 -5.43
CA LEU A 166 -23.76 -1.94 -6.21
C LEU A 166 -24.37 -2.43 -7.54
N ALA A 167 -25.67 -2.73 -7.57
CA ALA A 167 -26.38 -3.07 -8.79
C ALA A 167 -26.39 -1.92 -9.81
N LEU A 168 -26.35 -0.66 -9.36
CA LEU A 168 -26.16 0.50 -10.25
C LEU A 168 -24.80 0.50 -10.96
N LEU A 169 -23.72 0.03 -10.31
CA LEU A 169 -22.42 -0.16 -10.97
C LEU A 169 -22.50 -1.29 -12.01
N GLY A 170 -23.16 -2.41 -11.70
CA GLY A 170 -23.39 -3.48 -12.68
C GLY A 170 -24.18 -3.04 -13.92
N LEU A 171 -25.22 -2.20 -13.72
CA LEU A 171 -25.98 -1.57 -14.80
C LEU A 171 -25.09 -0.60 -15.62
N SER A 172 -24.30 0.22 -14.94
CA SER A 172 -23.33 1.16 -15.54
C SER A 172 -22.36 0.45 -16.48
N ASN A 173 -21.73 -0.64 -16.01
CA ASN A 173 -20.76 -1.44 -16.76
C ASN A 173 -21.34 -1.96 -18.09
N THR A 174 -22.58 -2.43 -18.09
CA THR A 174 -23.24 -2.96 -19.30
C THR A 174 -23.59 -1.85 -20.29
N LEU A 175 -24.17 -0.76 -19.80
CA LEU A 175 -24.55 0.38 -20.65
C LEU A 175 -23.34 1.12 -21.23
N ALA A 176 -22.20 1.16 -20.51
CA ALA A 176 -20.94 1.69 -21.01
C ALA A 176 -20.44 0.95 -22.28
N ILE A 177 -20.69 -0.36 -22.36
CA ILE A 177 -20.36 -1.20 -23.52
C ILE A 177 -21.37 -0.97 -24.66
N GLU A 178 -22.67 -1.05 -24.38
CA GLU A 178 -23.72 -0.83 -25.39
C GLU A 178 -23.68 0.59 -26.01
N GLY A 179 -23.37 1.60 -25.20
CA GLY A 179 -23.35 3.01 -25.56
C GLY A 179 -22.14 3.44 -26.37
N ARG A 180 -21.00 2.75 -26.23
CA ARG A 180 -19.69 3.15 -26.78
C ARG A 180 -19.74 3.50 -28.28
N LYS A 181 -20.36 2.64 -29.09
CA LYS A 181 -20.48 2.82 -30.55
C LYS A 181 -21.45 3.92 -31.01
N TYR A 182 -22.16 4.55 -30.07
CA TYR A 182 -23.04 5.69 -30.32
C TYR A 182 -22.53 6.98 -29.64
N ASN A 183 -21.27 6.99 -29.17
CA ASN A 183 -20.70 8.06 -28.35
C ASN A 183 -21.56 8.36 -27.10
N ILE A 184 -22.08 7.31 -26.48
CA ILE A 184 -22.74 7.37 -25.18
C ILE A 184 -21.79 6.80 -24.14
N ALA A 185 -21.30 7.65 -23.24
CA ALA A 185 -20.50 7.21 -22.10
C ALA A 185 -21.37 7.07 -20.85
N VAL A 186 -21.13 6.02 -20.07
CA VAL A 186 -21.83 5.74 -18.81
C VAL A 186 -20.80 5.53 -17.72
N ASN A 187 -20.85 6.33 -16.66
CA ASN A 187 -19.88 6.32 -15.57
C ASN A 187 -20.59 6.28 -14.21
N THR A 188 -19.90 5.79 -13.20
CA THR A 188 -20.40 5.64 -11.83
C THR A 188 -19.69 6.62 -10.90
N VAL A 189 -20.43 7.31 -10.04
CA VAL A 189 -19.87 8.11 -8.94
C VAL A 189 -20.21 7.49 -7.59
N VAL A 190 -19.26 7.57 -6.67
CA VAL A 190 -19.29 7.09 -5.29
C VAL A 190 -19.09 8.32 -4.40
N PRO A 191 -20.15 9.13 -4.16
CA PRO A 191 -19.98 10.41 -3.50
C PRO A 191 -20.02 10.26 -1.97
N THR A 192 -19.10 10.93 -1.29
CA THR A 192 -19.16 11.12 0.16
C THR A 192 -19.31 12.61 0.44
N ALA A 193 -20.53 13.04 0.76
CA ALA A 193 -20.88 14.44 0.96
C ALA A 193 -21.85 14.66 2.13
N ALA A 194 -21.65 15.77 2.84
CA ALA A 194 -22.52 16.27 3.89
C ALA A 194 -23.92 16.57 3.36
N SER A 195 -24.93 15.96 3.97
CA SER A 195 -26.34 16.12 3.62
C SER A 195 -27.26 15.68 4.76
N ARG A 196 -28.57 15.91 4.63
CA ARG A 196 -29.62 15.36 5.53
C ARG A 196 -29.64 13.82 5.63
N LEU A 197 -28.84 13.12 4.81
CA LEU A 197 -28.65 11.67 4.89
C LEU A 197 -27.51 11.26 5.84
N THR A 198 -26.61 12.19 6.20
CA THR A 198 -25.36 11.92 6.94
C THR A 198 -25.17 12.79 8.18
N GLU A 199 -26.09 13.71 8.44
CA GLU A 199 -26.04 14.76 9.47
C GLU A 199 -25.91 14.18 10.88
N ASP A 200 -26.65 13.11 11.20
CA ASP A 200 -26.64 12.42 12.51
C ASP A 200 -25.35 11.61 12.79
N ILE A 201 -24.44 11.50 11.81
CA ILE A 201 -23.34 10.52 11.79
C ILE A 201 -21.96 11.18 11.78
N MET A 202 -21.86 12.43 11.29
CA MET A 202 -20.59 13.10 11.01
C MET A 202 -20.29 14.23 12.03
N PRO A 203 -19.05 14.33 12.57
CA PRO A 203 -18.64 15.49 13.35
C PRO A 203 -18.77 16.80 12.55
N PRO A 204 -19.21 17.93 13.15
CA PRO A 204 -19.45 19.18 12.43
C PRO A 204 -18.26 19.68 11.60
N GLU A 205 -17.03 19.51 12.07
CA GLU A 205 -15.80 19.90 11.37
C GLU A 205 -15.51 19.05 10.11
N ILE A 206 -16.05 17.84 10.05
CA ILE A 206 -15.98 16.96 8.87
C ILE A 206 -17.16 17.26 7.93
N PHE A 207 -18.35 17.52 8.48
CA PHE A 207 -19.52 17.97 7.74
C PHE A 207 -19.24 19.30 6.98
N GLU A 208 -18.52 20.22 7.63
CA GLU A 208 -17.99 21.47 7.05
C GLU A 208 -17.06 21.25 5.85
N LYS A 209 -16.31 20.14 5.81
CA LYS A 209 -15.32 19.81 4.76
C LYS A 209 -15.92 18.97 3.63
N LEU A 210 -16.96 18.17 3.90
CA LEU A 210 -17.63 17.30 2.92
C LEU A 210 -18.73 18.02 2.12
N LYS A 211 -18.65 19.34 1.92
CA LYS A 211 -19.67 20.13 1.21
C LYS A 211 -19.92 19.58 -0.22
N PRO A 212 -21.20 19.39 -0.65
CA PRO A 212 -21.56 18.87 -1.97
C PRO A 212 -20.90 19.56 -3.20
N HIS A 213 -20.45 20.81 -3.06
CA HIS A 213 -19.71 21.51 -4.12
C HIS A 213 -18.35 20.87 -4.45
N PHE A 214 -17.76 20.05 -3.55
CA PHE A 214 -16.51 19.35 -3.81
C PHE A 214 -16.68 18.10 -4.70
N VAL A 215 -17.88 17.51 -4.70
CA VAL A 215 -18.23 16.34 -5.54
C VAL A 215 -18.65 16.76 -6.94
N SER A 216 -19.35 17.90 -7.03
CA SER A 216 -20.01 18.36 -8.25
C SER A 216 -19.08 18.56 -9.46
N PRO A 217 -17.85 19.10 -9.33
CA PRO A 217 -16.90 19.17 -10.43
C PRO A 217 -16.55 17.82 -11.05
N VAL A 218 -16.45 16.74 -10.25
CA VAL A 218 -16.14 15.38 -10.75
C VAL A 218 -17.32 14.84 -11.56
N THR A 219 -18.52 14.91 -10.99
CA THR A 219 -19.76 14.47 -11.66
C THR A 219 -20.01 15.23 -12.96
N VAL A 220 -19.77 16.55 -12.97
CA VAL A 220 -19.94 17.38 -14.16
C VAL A 220 -18.82 17.19 -15.18
N TRP A 221 -17.57 16.95 -14.76
CA TRP A 221 -16.49 16.57 -15.68
C TRP A 221 -16.82 15.29 -16.45
N LEU A 222 -17.31 14.25 -15.77
CA LEU A 222 -17.76 12.99 -16.39
C LEU A 222 -18.96 13.17 -17.35
N CYS A 223 -19.58 14.36 -17.37
CA CYS A 223 -20.64 14.74 -18.31
C CYS A 223 -20.16 15.65 -19.47
N HIS A 224 -18.92 16.12 -19.48
CA HIS A 224 -18.39 17.01 -20.52
C HIS A 224 -18.06 16.24 -21.81
N GLU A 225 -18.14 16.88 -22.98
CA GLU A 225 -17.88 16.21 -24.25
C GLU A 225 -16.43 15.73 -24.38
N ASP A 226 -15.46 16.58 -24.02
CA ASP A 226 -14.02 16.27 -23.94
C ASP A 226 -13.64 15.14 -22.96
N CYS A 227 -14.57 14.63 -22.13
CA CYS A 227 -14.26 13.58 -21.17
C CYS A 227 -14.14 12.21 -21.88
N PRO A 228 -12.96 11.56 -21.88
CA PRO A 228 -12.72 10.30 -22.59
C PRO A 228 -13.22 9.07 -21.82
N GLU A 229 -13.60 9.24 -20.55
CA GLU A 229 -13.88 8.17 -19.60
C GLU A 229 -15.26 7.53 -19.85
N ASN A 230 -15.30 6.20 -19.88
CA ASN A 230 -16.52 5.42 -20.09
C ASN A 230 -16.41 4.05 -19.41
N GLY A 231 -17.36 3.71 -18.53
CA GLY A 231 -17.32 2.53 -17.67
C GLY A 231 -16.52 2.73 -16.37
N GLY A 232 -16.08 3.96 -16.07
CA GLY A 232 -15.32 4.26 -14.87
C GLY A 232 -16.17 4.36 -13.60
N CYS A 233 -15.56 4.08 -12.45
CA CYS A 233 -16.18 4.23 -11.14
C CYS A 233 -15.31 5.11 -10.25
N PHE A 234 -15.83 6.25 -9.78
CA PHE A 234 -15.03 7.28 -9.11
C PHE A 234 -15.54 7.64 -7.72
N GLU A 235 -14.65 7.61 -6.73
CA GLU A 235 -14.87 8.27 -5.45
C GLU A 235 -14.68 9.79 -5.58
N ALA A 236 -15.52 10.55 -4.89
CA ALA A 236 -15.39 11.99 -4.76
C ALA A 236 -15.83 12.42 -3.35
N ALA A 237 -14.92 13.03 -2.59
CA ALA A 237 -15.13 13.35 -1.17
C ALA A 237 -14.25 14.54 -0.73
N GLY A 238 -14.85 15.68 -0.37
CA GLY A 238 -14.12 16.81 0.26
C GLY A 238 -12.91 17.36 -0.51
N GLY A 239 -12.85 17.18 -1.83
CA GLY A 239 -11.74 17.57 -2.70
C GLY A 239 -10.82 16.40 -3.13
N PHE A 240 -10.91 15.25 -2.46
CA PHE A 240 -10.28 14.00 -2.91
C PHE A 240 -11.10 13.34 -4.04
N VAL A 241 -10.39 12.74 -4.99
CA VAL A 241 -10.95 12.01 -6.14
C VAL A 241 -10.09 10.77 -6.42
N ALA A 242 -10.70 9.61 -6.60
CA ALA A 242 -10.01 8.36 -6.94
C ALA A 242 -10.85 7.46 -7.85
N LYS A 243 -10.22 6.50 -8.54
CA LYS A 243 -10.89 5.52 -9.42
C LYS A 243 -10.88 4.13 -8.78
N TYR A 244 -12.04 3.49 -8.70
CA TYR A 244 -12.19 2.09 -8.34
C TYR A 244 -11.96 1.18 -9.55
N GLN A 245 -11.24 0.09 -9.34
CA GLN A 245 -10.95 -0.93 -10.34
C GLN A 245 -11.01 -2.32 -9.69
N PHE A 246 -11.64 -3.29 -10.35
CA PHE A 246 -11.62 -4.68 -9.90
C PHE A 246 -10.34 -5.39 -10.35
N PHE A 247 -9.78 -6.19 -9.45
CA PHE A 247 -8.62 -7.07 -9.68
C PHE A 247 -9.01 -8.52 -9.37
N ARG A 248 -8.44 -9.48 -10.09
CA ARG A 248 -8.57 -10.92 -9.79
C ARG A 248 -7.21 -11.49 -9.42
N SER A 249 -7.16 -12.39 -8.44
CA SER A 249 -5.99 -13.24 -8.21
C SER A 249 -5.61 -14.02 -9.49
N VAL A 250 -4.35 -14.41 -9.58
CA VAL A 250 -3.86 -15.37 -10.59
C VAL A 250 -4.67 -16.67 -10.47
N GLY A 251 -4.86 -17.13 -9.22
CA GLY A 251 -5.64 -18.31 -8.86
C GLY A 251 -4.87 -19.62 -9.05
N LYS A 252 -5.60 -20.73 -9.05
CA LYS A 252 -5.08 -22.08 -9.22
C LYS A 252 -6.05 -22.88 -10.09
N ALA A 253 -5.55 -23.40 -11.22
CA ALA A 253 -6.23 -24.45 -11.95
C ALA A 253 -6.00 -25.82 -11.26
N PHE A 254 -7.06 -26.62 -11.24
CA PHE A 254 -7.04 -28.02 -10.84
C PHE A 254 -7.43 -28.81 -12.09
N ILE A 255 -6.43 -29.36 -12.75
CA ILE A 255 -6.60 -30.21 -13.94
C ILE A 255 -6.68 -31.67 -13.45
N ASP A 256 -7.38 -32.52 -14.18
CA ASP A 256 -7.79 -33.88 -13.78
C ASP A 256 -8.71 -33.92 -12.55
N GLU A 257 -9.01 -35.12 -12.02
CA GLU A 257 -9.83 -35.33 -10.79
C GLU A 257 -9.14 -34.84 -9.49
N SER A 258 -8.15 -33.95 -9.60
CA SER A 258 -7.34 -33.45 -8.48
C SER A 258 -8.08 -32.50 -7.52
N LEU A 259 -9.25 -31.96 -7.93
CA LEU A 259 -10.04 -31.02 -7.14
C LEU A 259 -10.88 -31.71 -6.05
N THR A 260 -10.24 -32.09 -4.95
CA THR A 260 -10.94 -32.42 -3.69
C THR A 260 -11.04 -31.21 -2.75
N LEU A 261 -11.90 -31.28 -1.73
CA LEU A 261 -12.02 -30.25 -0.68
C LEU A 261 -10.67 -30.03 0.05
N GLU A 262 -9.94 -31.12 0.30
CA GLU A 262 -8.62 -31.12 0.94
C GLU A 262 -7.58 -30.45 0.04
N SER A 263 -7.61 -30.73 -1.27
CA SER A 263 -6.72 -30.09 -2.25
C SER A 263 -6.96 -28.57 -2.32
N LEU A 264 -8.23 -28.14 -2.32
CA LEU A 264 -8.62 -26.75 -2.37
C LEU A 264 -8.17 -26.01 -1.10
N ARG A 265 -8.37 -26.62 0.06
CA ARG A 265 -7.88 -26.11 1.35
C ARG A 265 -6.36 -26.02 1.37
N ALA A 266 -5.64 -27.03 0.89
CA ALA A 266 -4.18 -27.06 0.87
C ALA A 266 -3.55 -26.02 -0.08
N ASN A 267 -4.30 -25.56 -1.10
CA ASN A 267 -3.87 -24.54 -2.07
C ASN A 267 -4.58 -23.19 -1.86
N TRP A 268 -5.29 -22.98 -0.73
CA TRP A 268 -6.16 -21.82 -0.54
C TRP A 268 -5.42 -20.47 -0.57
N ASP A 269 -4.20 -20.44 -0.04
CA ASP A 269 -3.32 -19.28 -0.11
C ASP A 269 -2.95 -18.92 -1.57
N GLN A 270 -2.78 -19.90 -2.46
CA GLN A 270 -2.55 -19.65 -3.89
C GLN A 270 -3.82 -19.14 -4.58
N VAL A 271 -5.00 -19.69 -4.22
CA VAL A 271 -6.29 -19.25 -4.76
C VAL A 271 -6.60 -17.79 -4.39
N THR A 272 -6.28 -17.40 -3.15
CA THR A 272 -6.64 -16.09 -2.58
C THR A 272 -5.54 -15.02 -2.65
N SER A 273 -4.29 -15.38 -2.97
CA SER A 273 -3.19 -14.42 -3.12
C SER A 273 -3.48 -13.39 -4.22
N LEU A 274 -3.36 -12.11 -3.85
CA LEU A 274 -3.37 -10.99 -4.80
C LEU A 274 -1.98 -10.66 -5.36
N GLN A 275 -0.94 -11.44 -5.03
CA GLN A 275 0.38 -11.27 -5.63
C GLN A 275 0.31 -11.64 -7.12
N GLY A 276 0.61 -10.68 -8.00
CA GLY A 276 0.44 -10.84 -9.44
C GLY A 276 -1.03 -10.73 -9.93
N ALA A 277 -1.96 -10.28 -9.08
CA ALA A 277 -3.32 -9.99 -9.50
C ALA A 277 -3.34 -8.87 -10.56
N ARG A 278 -4.06 -9.10 -11.67
CA ARG A 278 -4.31 -8.08 -12.72
C ARG A 278 -5.75 -7.58 -12.67
N PRO A 279 -6.02 -6.34 -13.10
CA PRO A 279 -7.36 -5.97 -13.51
C PRO A 279 -7.78 -6.81 -14.73
N LEU A 280 -9.08 -7.04 -14.88
CA LEU A 280 -9.64 -7.65 -16.09
C LEU A 280 -10.64 -6.64 -16.68
N GLY A 281 -10.39 -6.19 -17.91
CA GLY A 281 -11.15 -5.14 -18.58
C GLY A 281 -12.44 -5.64 -19.26
N SER A 282 -12.61 -6.95 -19.41
CA SER A 282 -13.77 -7.54 -20.09
C SER A 282 -14.08 -8.97 -19.64
N ILE A 283 -15.32 -9.41 -19.92
CA ILE A 283 -15.73 -10.82 -19.74
C ILE A 283 -14.99 -11.75 -20.72
N GLN A 284 -14.60 -11.25 -21.89
CA GLN A 284 -13.79 -11.98 -22.87
C GLN A 284 -12.40 -12.27 -22.31
N GLU A 285 -11.70 -11.28 -21.74
CA GLU A 285 -10.40 -11.46 -21.07
C GLU A 285 -10.52 -12.42 -19.88
N GLN A 286 -11.57 -12.29 -19.08
CA GLN A 286 -11.83 -13.22 -17.97
C GLN A 286 -12.03 -14.65 -18.47
N THR A 287 -12.74 -14.84 -19.59
CA THR A 287 -12.94 -16.16 -20.21
C THR A 287 -11.63 -16.74 -20.74
N ILE A 288 -10.87 -15.95 -21.50
CA ILE A 288 -9.56 -16.34 -22.05
C ILE A 288 -8.61 -16.76 -20.91
N SER A 289 -8.50 -15.96 -19.85
CA SER A 289 -7.65 -16.28 -18.69
C SER A 289 -8.08 -17.48 -17.85
N VAL A 290 -9.25 -18.06 -18.11
CA VAL A 290 -9.67 -19.36 -17.55
C VAL A 290 -9.33 -20.49 -18.52
N VAL A 291 -9.46 -20.28 -19.84
CA VAL A 291 -9.01 -21.25 -20.86
C VAL A 291 -7.49 -21.42 -20.81
N GLU A 292 -6.72 -20.33 -20.73
CA GLU A 292 -5.27 -20.32 -20.49
C GLU A 292 -4.93 -21.21 -19.28
N ALA A 293 -5.52 -20.91 -18.12
CA ALA A 293 -5.25 -21.63 -16.87
C ALA A 293 -5.62 -23.12 -16.91
N LEU A 294 -6.68 -23.50 -17.65
CA LEU A 294 -7.14 -24.89 -17.79
C LEU A 294 -6.39 -25.69 -18.86
N SER A 295 -5.71 -25.02 -19.81
CA SER A 295 -4.96 -25.68 -20.89
C SER A 295 -3.68 -26.38 -20.42
N GLY A 296 -3.20 -26.05 -19.21
CA GLY A 296 -1.89 -26.47 -18.71
C GLY A 296 -0.73 -25.59 -19.18
N GLU A 297 -0.97 -24.62 -20.08
CA GLU A 297 0.01 -23.59 -20.39
C GLU A 297 0.29 -22.75 -19.13
N SER A 298 1.57 -22.63 -18.79
CA SER A 298 2.00 -21.90 -17.60
C SER A 298 1.63 -20.43 -17.72
N MET A 299 0.88 -19.89 -16.75
CA MET A 299 0.82 -18.44 -16.53
C MET A 299 2.20 -17.93 -16.06
N GLN A 300 3.10 -17.79 -17.02
CA GLN A 300 4.22 -16.86 -16.97
C GLN A 300 3.66 -15.50 -16.52
N PRO A 301 4.31 -14.81 -15.56
CA PRO A 301 3.89 -13.46 -15.19
C PRO A 301 4.08 -12.54 -16.40
N LEU A 302 2.96 -12.17 -17.04
CA LEU A 302 2.94 -11.14 -18.08
C LEU A 302 3.67 -9.91 -17.54
N SER A 303 4.62 -9.41 -18.33
CA SER A 303 5.53 -8.34 -17.93
C SER A 303 4.78 -7.07 -17.52
N PRO A 304 5.38 -6.16 -16.73
CA PRO A 304 4.75 -4.87 -16.42
C PRO A 304 4.33 -4.05 -17.65
N SER A 305 4.99 -4.26 -18.80
CA SER A 305 4.60 -3.70 -20.10
C SER A 305 3.27 -4.24 -20.68
N GLN A 306 2.73 -5.33 -20.15
CA GLN A 306 1.46 -5.94 -20.56
C GLN A 306 0.32 -5.60 -19.59
N THR A 307 0.61 -5.18 -18.35
CA THR A 307 -0.41 -4.71 -17.39
C THR A 307 -1.04 -3.38 -17.76
N ALA A 308 -0.56 -2.72 -18.84
CA ALA A 308 -1.11 -1.48 -19.37
C ALA A 308 -2.21 -1.67 -20.43
N GLN A 309 -2.40 -2.89 -20.98
CA GLN A 309 -3.18 -3.10 -22.20
C GLN A 309 -4.23 -4.22 -22.09
N THR A 310 -5.37 -3.94 -21.43
CA THR A 310 -6.68 -4.56 -21.80
C THR A 310 -7.84 -3.57 -21.95
N VAL A 311 -7.52 -2.34 -22.37
CA VAL A 311 -8.14 -1.88 -23.62
C VAL A 311 -7.62 -2.83 -24.71
N ILE A 312 -8.46 -3.28 -25.66
CA ILE A 312 -7.92 -3.85 -26.91
C ILE A 312 -7.32 -2.67 -27.66
N GLU A 313 -6.04 -2.42 -27.37
CA GLU A 313 -5.25 -1.44 -28.07
C GLU A 313 -5.00 -2.01 -29.45
N ASP A 314 -5.64 -1.40 -30.44
CA ASP A 314 -5.33 -1.61 -31.85
C ASP A 314 -3.79 -1.55 -31.99
N GLU A 315 -3.16 -2.68 -32.31
CA GLU A 315 -1.70 -2.88 -32.16
C GLU A 315 -0.85 -1.96 -33.06
N SER A 316 -1.51 -1.30 -34.00
CA SER A 316 -0.98 -0.18 -34.78
C SER A 316 -0.74 1.10 -33.97
N ILE A 317 -1.43 1.28 -32.83
CA ILE A 317 -1.38 2.47 -31.99
C ILE A 317 -0.23 2.34 -30.98
N PHE A 318 0.70 3.29 -31.07
CA PHE A 318 1.79 3.46 -30.11
C PHE A 318 1.63 4.79 -29.38
N ARG A 319 1.75 4.76 -28.05
CA ARG A 319 1.73 5.96 -27.20
C ARG A 319 3.05 6.11 -26.47
N TYR A 320 3.56 7.32 -26.46
CA TYR A 320 4.80 7.63 -25.76
C TYR A 320 4.72 9.01 -25.10
N ASN A 321 5.37 9.11 -23.96
CA ASN A 321 5.50 10.35 -23.18
C ASN A 321 6.97 10.82 -23.17
N ILE A 322 7.23 11.91 -22.44
CA ILE A 322 8.57 12.49 -22.33
C ILE A 322 9.56 11.47 -21.73
N ASP A 323 9.15 10.72 -20.69
CA ASP A 323 9.98 9.66 -20.09
C ASP A 323 10.39 8.60 -21.11
N THR A 324 9.49 8.22 -22.02
CA THR A 324 9.75 7.27 -23.11
C THR A 324 10.79 7.83 -24.09
N SER A 325 10.68 9.13 -24.41
CA SER A 325 11.64 9.83 -25.26
C SER A 325 13.04 9.93 -24.61
N ILE A 326 13.11 10.26 -23.31
CA ILE A 326 14.36 10.30 -22.53
C ILE A 326 14.97 8.90 -22.43
N LEU A 327 14.16 7.88 -22.16
CA LEU A 327 14.58 6.48 -22.10
C LEU A 327 15.18 6.01 -23.43
N TYR A 328 14.56 6.33 -24.56
CA TYR A 328 15.13 6.03 -25.88
C TYR A 328 16.45 6.78 -26.13
N ASN A 329 16.49 8.07 -25.82
CA ASN A 329 17.68 8.89 -25.96
C ASN A 329 18.87 8.27 -25.17
N LEU A 330 18.67 7.92 -23.89
CA LEU A 330 19.65 7.19 -23.07
C LEU A 330 20.05 5.85 -23.70
N ALA A 331 19.06 5.08 -24.19
CA ALA A 331 19.27 3.77 -24.80
C ALA A 331 20.12 3.81 -26.09
N VAL A 332 20.24 4.95 -26.76
CA VAL A 332 21.12 5.16 -27.94
C VAL A 332 22.40 5.97 -27.63
N GLY A 333 22.79 6.03 -26.36
CA GLY A 333 24.08 6.59 -25.92
C GLY A 333 24.07 8.08 -25.64
N VAL A 334 22.91 8.73 -25.55
CA VAL A 334 22.84 10.06 -24.92
C VAL A 334 23.26 9.92 -23.46
N SER A 335 24.09 10.86 -22.98
CA SER A 335 24.64 10.84 -21.63
C SER A 335 24.97 12.26 -21.17
N THR A 336 24.70 12.54 -19.89
CA THR A 336 25.04 13.80 -19.19
C THR A 336 26.53 14.14 -19.23
N LYS A 337 27.41 13.19 -19.59
CA LYS A 337 28.85 13.40 -19.82
C LYS A 337 29.16 14.40 -20.95
N GLN A 338 28.22 14.69 -21.84
CA GLN A 338 28.42 15.65 -22.94
C GLN A 338 27.48 16.86 -22.76
N PRO A 339 27.98 18.12 -22.67
CA PRO A 339 27.14 19.28 -22.35
C PRO A 339 25.99 19.53 -23.32
N ASP A 340 26.17 19.22 -24.60
CA ASP A 340 25.16 19.37 -25.66
C ASP A 340 24.07 18.29 -25.65
N HIS A 341 24.17 17.29 -24.76
CA HIS A 341 23.15 16.25 -24.60
C HIS A 341 22.01 16.63 -23.63
N LEU A 342 22.09 17.72 -22.86
CA LEU A 342 21.09 18.05 -21.82
C LEU A 342 19.65 18.09 -22.38
N LYS A 343 19.48 18.64 -23.58
CA LYS A 343 18.21 18.73 -24.32
C LYS A 343 17.59 17.40 -24.76
N PHE A 344 18.31 16.30 -24.60
CA PHE A 344 17.77 14.95 -24.85
C PHE A 344 17.39 14.25 -23.55
N LEU A 345 17.74 14.81 -22.39
CA LEU A 345 17.63 14.19 -21.07
C LEU A 345 16.84 15.00 -20.03
N TYR A 346 16.60 16.29 -20.25
CA TYR A 346 15.91 17.17 -19.33
C TYR A 346 14.70 17.83 -19.99
N GLU A 347 13.51 17.48 -19.50
CA GLU A 347 12.20 17.83 -20.03
C GLU A 347 11.87 19.33 -20.05
N ASN A 348 12.58 20.14 -19.25
CA ASN A 348 12.43 21.60 -19.22
C ASN A 348 13.57 22.34 -19.96
N ALA A 349 14.37 21.64 -20.77
CA ALA A 349 15.28 22.29 -21.71
C ALA A 349 14.47 22.99 -22.83
N GLU A 350 14.80 24.24 -23.15
CA GLU A 350 14.04 25.05 -24.12
C GLU A 350 14.01 24.42 -25.53
N ASP A 351 15.01 23.62 -25.90
CA ASP A 351 15.07 22.86 -27.15
C ASP A 351 14.94 21.33 -26.96
N PHE A 352 14.17 20.88 -25.96
CA PHE A 352 14.00 19.45 -25.66
C PHE A 352 13.59 18.63 -26.90
N SER A 353 14.35 17.58 -27.18
CA SER A 353 14.41 16.90 -28.47
C SER A 353 14.42 15.37 -28.35
N VAL A 354 13.90 14.69 -29.37
CA VAL A 354 13.96 13.23 -29.52
C VAL A 354 14.92 12.89 -30.66
N VAL A 355 15.82 11.91 -30.47
CA VAL A 355 16.73 11.48 -31.54
C VAL A 355 15.94 10.82 -32.69
N PRO A 356 16.03 11.28 -33.95
CA PRO A 356 15.19 10.84 -35.08
C PRO A 356 15.06 9.34 -35.31
N SER A 357 16.08 8.55 -34.97
CA SER A 357 16.01 7.09 -35.05
C SER A 357 14.93 6.46 -34.16
N PHE A 358 14.37 7.21 -33.20
CA PHE A 358 13.17 6.83 -32.44
C PHE A 358 12.00 6.43 -33.34
N GLY A 359 11.91 6.97 -34.58
CA GLY A 359 10.88 6.60 -35.55
C GLY A 359 10.82 5.13 -35.95
N VAL A 360 11.81 4.29 -35.58
CA VAL A 360 11.73 2.83 -35.73
C VAL A 360 10.96 2.14 -34.59
N ILE A 361 10.70 2.82 -33.47
CA ILE A 361 10.03 2.26 -32.29
C ILE A 361 8.50 2.23 -32.46
N PRO A 362 7.79 3.33 -32.81
CA PRO A 362 6.33 3.29 -32.99
C PRO A 362 5.78 2.25 -33.97
N PRO A 363 6.38 2.04 -35.17
CA PRO A 363 5.88 1.02 -36.10
C PRO A 363 6.25 -0.42 -35.71
N MET A 364 7.15 -0.62 -34.73
CA MET A 364 7.75 -1.92 -34.43
C MET A 364 6.72 -3.00 -34.06
N ASN A 365 5.83 -2.70 -33.12
CA ASN A 365 4.82 -3.67 -32.67
C ASN A 365 3.88 -4.03 -33.83
N ALA A 366 3.31 -3.01 -34.46
CA ALA A 366 2.45 -3.12 -35.63
C ALA A 366 3.07 -3.98 -36.74
N VAL A 367 4.36 -3.80 -37.04
CA VAL A 367 5.08 -4.59 -38.06
C VAL A 367 5.20 -6.05 -37.64
N PHE A 368 5.65 -6.34 -36.43
CA PHE A 368 5.92 -7.72 -35.99
C PHE A 368 4.68 -8.52 -35.59
N THR A 369 3.56 -7.87 -35.22
CA THR A 369 2.26 -8.55 -35.02
C THR A 369 1.37 -8.55 -36.26
N SER A 370 1.70 -7.80 -37.32
CA SER A 370 0.86 -7.69 -38.52
C SER A 370 0.47 -9.05 -39.11
N LYS A 371 -0.82 -9.17 -39.44
CA LYS A 371 -1.37 -10.35 -40.12
C LYS A 371 -0.69 -10.58 -41.46
N GLU A 372 -0.34 -9.50 -42.14
CA GLU A 372 0.37 -9.46 -43.42
C GLU A 372 1.74 -10.12 -43.31
N LEU A 373 2.51 -9.81 -42.25
CA LEU A 373 3.78 -10.49 -41.98
C LEU A 373 3.55 -11.94 -41.61
N HIS A 374 2.59 -12.24 -40.73
CA HIS A 374 2.30 -13.62 -40.33
C HIS A 374 1.96 -14.51 -41.54
N GLU A 375 1.05 -14.06 -42.41
CA GLU A 375 0.73 -14.76 -43.66
C GLU A 375 1.95 -14.90 -44.59
N ALA A 376 2.80 -13.89 -44.70
CA ALA A 376 4.01 -13.96 -45.51
C ALA A 376 5.00 -15.00 -44.96
N VAL A 377 5.20 -15.04 -43.64
CA VAL A 377 6.08 -15.99 -42.93
C VAL A 377 5.56 -17.42 -43.05
N SER A 378 4.24 -17.65 -42.90
CA SER A 378 3.64 -18.97 -43.13
C SER A 378 3.88 -19.47 -44.56
N ARG A 379 3.75 -18.60 -45.58
CA ARG A 379 3.93 -18.97 -46.99
C ARG A 379 5.36 -19.39 -47.37
N ILE A 380 6.38 -18.92 -46.63
CA ILE A 380 7.79 -19.31 -46.83
C ILE A 380 8.25 -20.41 -45.86
N ASN A 381 7.38 -20.96 -45.02
CA ASN A 381 7.74 -21.81 -43.88
C ASN A 381 8.86 -21.19 -43.01
N GLY A 382 8.74 -19.88 -42.73
CA GLY A 382 9.73 -19.12 -41.98
C GLY A 382 9.70 -19.45 -40.50
N ASP A 383 10.84 -19.86 -39.95
CA ASP A 383 11.05 -20.08 -38.52
C ASP A 383 11.29 -18.72 -37.80
N PRO A 384 10.41 -18.29 -36.89
CA PRO A 384 10.59 -17.03 -36.15
C PRO A 384 11.85 -17.00 -35.28
N ALA A 385 12.34 -18.15 -34.79
CA ALA A 385 13.59 -18.21 -34.03
C ALA A 385 14.84 -17.98 -34.91
N ARG A 386 14.66 -17.96 -36.25
CA ARG A 386 15.69 -17.71 -37.26
C ARG A 386 15.42 -16.44 -38.07
N MET A 387 14.63 -15.54 -37.49
CA MET A 387 14.37 -14.20 -37.99
C MET A 387 15.54 -13.25 -37.63
N LEU A 388 16.07 -12.55 -38.63
CA LEU A 388 17.08 -11.52 -38.48
C LEU A 388 16.58 -10.21 -39.12
N HIS A 389 16.72 -9.08 -38.43
CA HIS A 389 16.48 -7.78 -39.07
C HIS A 389 17.64 -7.44 -40.00
N GLY A 390 17.38 -7.34 -41.30
CA GLY A 390 18.43 -7.24 -42.34
C GLY A 390 18.70 -5.81 -42.79
N GLU A 391 17.66 -5.03 -43.08
CA GLU A 391 17.80 -3.62 -43.48
C GLU A 391 16.66 -2.76 -42.92
N GLN A 392 16.98 -1.50 -42.60
CA GLN A 392 16.03 -0.49 -42.17
C GLN A 392 16.10 0.74 -43.07
N PHE A 393 14.94 1.24 -43.48
CA PHE A 393 14.74 2.62 -43.93
C PHE A 393 13.80 3.35 -42.97
N LEU A 394 14.01 4.65 -42.80
CA LEU A 394 13.11 5.56 -42.08
C LEU A 394 13.19 6.95 -42.72
N GLU A 395 12.06 7.55 -43.07
CA GLU A 395 11.89 8.95 -43.47
C GLU A 395 10.94 9.63 -42.48
N LEU A 396 11.29 10.84 -42.03
CA LEU A 396 10.46 11.68 -41.18
C LEU A 396 9.97 12.90 -41.97
N TYR A 397 8.66 13.14 -41.93
CA TYR A 397 8.05 14.33 -42.54
C TYR A 397 8.04 15.52 -41.56
N LYS A 398 8.11 15.23 -40.25
CA LYS A 398 8.31 16.19 -39.15
C LYS A 398 9.16 15.51 -38.06
N PRO A 399 9.94 16.25 -37.25
CA PRO A 399 10.55 15.70 -36.04
C PRO A 399 9.46 15.12 -35.12
N PHE A 400 9.74 14.02 -34.42
CA PHE A 400 8.83 13.50 -33.42
C PHE A 400 8.69 14.50 -32.26
N PRO A 401 7.45 14.87 -31.85
CA PRO A 401 7.25 15.68 -30.65
C PRO A 401 7.68 14.90 -29.40
N PRO A 402 7.94 15.57 -28.26
CA PRO A 402 8.35 14.92 -26.99
C PRO A 402 7.40 13.82 -26.48
N SER A 403 6.12 13.91 -26.84
CA SER A 403 5.07 12.95 -26.52
C SER A 403 3.98 12.98 -27.61
N ALA A 404 3.42 11.82 -27.96
CA ALA A 404 2.25 11.72 -28.85
C ALA A 404 1.54 10.36 -28.74
N THR A 405 0.37 10.28 -29.38
CA THR A 405 -0.28 9.03 -29.75
C THR A 405 -0.23 8.92 -31.28
N VAL A 406 0.43 7.89 -31.79
CA VAL A 406 0.58 7.66 -33.23
C VAL A 406 -0.01 6.31 -33.63
N LYS A 407 -0.46 6.16 -34.88
CA LYS A 407 -0.98 4.92 -35.47
C LYS A 407 -0.15 4.54 -36.69
N THR A 408 0.15 3.26 -36.86
CA THR A 408 0.96 2.73 -37.96
C THR A 408 0.17 1.74 -38.83
N ASP A 409 -0.06 2.10 -40.10
CA ASP A 409 -0.61 1.17 -41.08
C ASP A 409 0.52 0.40 -41.78
N VAL A 410 0.39 -0.93 -41.84
CA VAL A 410 1.45 -1.86 -42.28
C VAL A 410 1.03 -2.61 -43.55
N ARG A 411 2.00 -2.90 -44.44
CA ARG A 411 1.79 -3.74 -45.63
C ARG A 411 3.04 -4.56 -45.95
N VAL A 412 2.87 -5.85 -46.26
CA VAL A 412 3.92 -6.63 -46.93
C VAL A 412 3.95 -6.26 -48.41
N VAL A 413 5.11 -5.84 -48.89
CA VAL A 413 5.33 -5.17 -50.17
C VAL A 413 5.87 -6.16 -51.21
N ASP A 414 6.73 -7.08 -50.80
CA ASP A 414 7.36 -8.11 -51.63
C ASP A 414 8.00 -9.21 -50.76
N VAL A 415 8.28 -10.38 -51.34
CA VAL A 415 8.93 -11.50 -50.64
C VAL A 415 9.96 -12.17 -51.56
N LEU A 416 11.23 -12.14 -51.17
CA LEU A 416 12.36 -12.52 -52.01
C LEU A 416 12.97 -13.87 -51.62
N ASP A 417 13.29 -14.71 -52.62
CA ASP A 417 14.06 -15.93 -52.44
C ASP A 417 15.56 -15.66 -52.60
N LYS A 418 16.34 -15.86 -51.52
CA LYS A 418 17.81 -15.73 -51.52
C LYS A 418 18.52 -17.08 -51.64
N GLY A 419 17.78 -18.20 -51.72
CA GLY A 419 18.28 -19.56 -51.89
C GLY A 419 18.68 -20.27 -50.59
N SER A 420 19.32 -19.57 -49.66
CA SER A 420 19.60 -20.06 -48.29
C SER A 420 18.67 -19.45 -47.22
N GLY A 421 17.73 -18.62 -47.63
CA GLY A 421 16.75 -17.93 -46.78
C GLY A 421 15.83 -17.05 -47.63
N ALA A 422 14.87 -16.39 -46.99
CA ALA A 422 13.94 -15.45 -47.62
C ALA A 422 14.05 -14.05 -47.01
N VAL A 423 13.72 -13.00 -47.78
CA VAL A 423 13.52 -11.64 -47.24
C VAL A 423 12.07 -11.23 -47.41
N VAL A 424 11.37 -10.89 -46.32
CA VAL A 424 10.08 -10.20 -46.37
C VAL A 424 10.34 -8.69 -46.36
N ILE A 425 9.78 -7.95 -47.31
CA ILE A 425 9.87 -6.50 -47.41
C ILE A 425 8.55 -5.91 -46.94
N ILE A 426 8.59 -5.04 -45.93
CA ILE A 426 7.42 -4.49 -45.24
C ILE A 426 7.53 -2.97 -45.26
N ASP A 427 6.47 -2.28 -45.69
CA ASP A 427 6.32 -0.84 -45.49
C ASP A 427 5.44 -0.60 -44.26
N ALA A 428 5.74 0.45 -43.51
CA ALA A 428 4.94 0.94 -42.41
C ALA A 428 4.84 2.47 -42.46
N ASP A 429 3.61 2.99 -42.56
CA ASP A 429 3.31 4.43 -42.57
C ASP A 429 2.72 4.84 -41.22
N THR A 430 3.35 5.79 -40.53
CA THR A 430 2.96 6.21 -39.18
C THR A 430 2.37 7.63 -39.19
N PHE A 431 1.20 7.77 -38.56
CA PHE A 431 0.38 8.98 -38.50
C PHE A 431 0.20 9.44 -37.06
N ASP A 432 0.15 10.74 -36.80
CA ASP A 432 -0.28 11.28 -35.51
C ASP A 432 -1.81 11.20 -35.38
N VAL A 433 -2.31 10.65 -34.27
CA VAL A 433 -3.75 10.36 -34.08
C VAL A 433 -4.56 11.60 -33.75
N SER A 434 -3.92 12.68 -33.28
CA SER A 434 -4.61 13.95 -32.95
C SER A 434 -4.85 14.84 -34.17
N THR A 435 -3.98 14.75 -35.18
CA THR A 435 -3.99 15.57 -36.39
C THR A 435 -4.38 14.80 -37.65
N GLY A 436 -4.17 13.47 -37.67
CA GLY A 436 -4.25 12.64 -38.87
C GLY A 436 -3.08 12.81 -39.85
N GLU A 437 -2.07 13.62 -39.51
CA GLU A 437 -0.92 13.85 -40.38
C GLU A 437 0.05 12.66 -40.37
N LYS A 438 0.61 12.33 -41.53
CA LYS A 438 1.70 11.36 -41.65
C LYS A 438 2.99 11.95 -41.05
N VAL A 439 3.51 11.35 -39.98
CA VAL A 439 4.74 11.80 -39.30
C VAL A 439 5.98 11.06 -39.81
N ALA A 440 5.85 9.78 -40.14
CA ALA A 440 6.97 8.95 -40.59
C ALA A 440 6.55 7.90 -41.64
N TYR A 441 7.56 7.41 -42.37
CA TYR A 441 7.50 6.22 -43.22
C TYR A 441 8.72 5.36 -42.94
N SER A 442 8.55 4.04 -42.85
CA SER A 442 9.67 3.11 -42.68
C SER A 442 9.52 1.89 -43.57
N GLN A 443 10.65 1.34 -44.03
CA GLN A 443 10.69 0.08 -44.76
C GLN A 443 11.63 -0.90 -44.04
N TRP A 444 11.11 -2.09 -43.75
CA TRP A 444 11.74 -3.14 -42.97
C TRP A 444 12.03 -4.33 -43.88
N LEU A 445 13.26 -4.84 -43.86
CA LEU A 445 13.65 -6.03 -44.62
C LEU A 445 14.07 -7.12 -43.64
N VAL A 446 13.15 -8.04 -43.39
CA VAL A 446 13.29 -9.12 -42.39
C VAL A 446 13.75 -10.39 -43.10
N PHE A 447 14.90 -10.94 -42.69
CA PHE A 447 15.51 -12.12 -43.29
C PHE A 447 15.26 -13.38 -42.45
N PHE A 448 14.73 -14.44 -43.06
CA PHE A 448 14.46 -15.73 -42.42
C PHE A 448 15.47 -16.77 -42.89
N VAL A 449 16.38 -17.19 -42.01
CA VAL A 449 17.47 -18.11 -42.35
C VAL A 449 16.92 -19.53 -42.55
N GLY A 450 17.18 -20.11 -43.72
CA GLY A 450 16.69 -21.45 -44.11
C GLY A 450 15.42 -21.43 -44.98
N ALA A 451 14.59 -20.39 -44.89
CA ALA A 451 13.29 -20.25 -45.59
C ALA A 451 13.38 -19.98 -47.11
N GLY A 452 14.47 -20.37 -47.77
CA GLY A 452 14.70 -20.15 -49.21
C GLY A 452 14.24 -21.33 -50.08
N LYS A 453 14.47 -21.23 -51.40
CA LYS A 453 14.13 -22.23 -52.43
C LYS A 453 12.63 -22.43 -52.68
N PHE A 454 11.80 -21.48 -52.28
CA PHE A 454 10.35 -21.46 -52.58
C PHE A 454 10.04 -20.94 -54.00
N GLY A 455 11.05 -20.48 -54.75
CA GLY A 455 10.90 -20.08 -56.15
C GLY A 455 10.51 -18.61 -56.37
N GLY A 456 10.58 -17.78 -55.32
CA GLY A 456 10.28 -16.35 -55.40
C GLY A 456 11.33 -15.52 -56.17
N PRO A 457 11.02 -14.23 -56.42
CA PRO A 457 11.96 -13.30 -57.07
C PRO A 457 13.23 -13.11 -56.23
N ARG A 458 14.41 -13.03 -56.86
CA ARG A 458 15.69 -12.82 -56.13
C ARG A 458 15.93 -11.37 -55.71
N SER A 459 15.17 -10.43 -56.28
CA SER A 459 15.30 -8.98 -56.16
C SER A 459 13.95 -8.30 -56.40
N SER A 460 13.72 -7.13 -55.80
CA SER A 460 12.57 -6.28 -56.13
C SER A 460 13.00 -4.83 -56.33
N SER A 461 12.35 -4.14 -57.27
CA SER A 461 12.52 -2.70 -57.52
C SER A 461 11.88 -1.82 -56.44
N LYS A 462 11.15 -2.42 -55.49
CA LYS A 462 10.47 -1.73 -54.38
C LYS A 462 11.37 -1.52 -53.15
N VAL A 463 12.57 -2.11 -53.15
CA VAL A 463 13.55 -1.96 -52.06
C VAL A 463 14.29 -0.64 -52.22
N ILE A 464 14.27 0.18 -51.16
CA ILE A 464 15.07 1.40 -51.10
C ILE A 464 16.55 1.01 -50.96
N PRO A 465 17.46 1.40 -51.88
CA PRO A 465 18.83 0.88 -51.93
C PRO A 465 19.74 1.48 -50.84
N THR A 466 20.66 0.66 -50.33
CA THR A 466 21.82 1.09 -49.52
C THR A 466 22.81 1.91 -50.35
N ALA A 467 23.60 2.77 -49.69
CA ALA A 467 24.71 3.47 -50.35
C ALA A 467 25.93 2.56 -50.56
N GLU A 468 26.78 2.90 -51.54
CA GLU A 468 28.14 2.38 -51.62
C GLU A 468 29.06 3.20 -50.71
N ILE A 469 29.97 2.54 -49.96
CA ILE A 469 30.93 3.24 -49.10
C ILE A 469 32.06 3.84 -49.96
N PRO A 470 32.34 5.17 -49.88
CA PRO A 470 33.35 5.81 -50.70
C PRO A 470 34.75 5.26 -50.46
N LYS A 471 35.50 5.02 -51.55
CA LYS A 471 36.88 4.49 -51.52
C LYS A 471 37.92 5.60 -51.23
N ARG A 472 37.71 6.32 -50.14
CA ARG A 472 38.55 7.41 -49.60
C ARG A 472 38.45 7.42 -48.07
N GLU A 473 39.32 8.16 -47.38
CA GLU A 473 39.13 8.36 -45.94
C GLU A 473 37.85 9.17 -45.62
N PRO A 474 37.23 8.89 -44.46
CA PRO A 474 36.01 9.57 -44.01
C PRO A 474 36.30 11.02 -43.59
N ASP A 475 35.29 11.88 -43.74
CA ASP A 475 35.35 13.28 -43.33
C ASP A 475 35.18 13.44 -41.81
N ALA A 476 34.55 12.47 -41.16
CA ALA A 476 34.48 12.36 -39.71
C ALA A 476 34.47 10.90 -39.24
N VAL A 477 35.04 10.66 -38.07
CA VAL A 477 34.92 9.40 -37.33
C VAL A 477 34.53 9.76 -35.89
N LEU A 478 33.53 9.06 -35.35
CA LEU A 478 33.14 9.17 -33.95
C LEU A 478 33.00 7.78 -33.34
N GLU A 479 33.30 7.68 -32.05
CA GLU A 479 33.34 6.45 -31.28
C GLU A 479 32.66 6.69 -29.93
N ASP A 480 31.62 5.91 -29.65
CA ASP A 480 31.03 5.78 -28.32
C ASP A 480 31.20 4.34 -27.88
N ARG A 481 31.63 4.13 -26.63
CA ARG A 481 31.62 2.82 -26.00
C ARG A 481 30.27 2.55 -25.34
N THR A 482 29.68 1.41 -25.68
CA THR A 482 28.36 1.03 -25.16
C THR A 482 28.46 0.43 -23.77
N SER A 483 27.37 0.51 -23.01
CA SER A 483 27.19 -0.21 -21.74
C SER A 483 27.08 -1.73 -21.99
N ILE A 484 27.44 -2.58 -21.01
CA ILE A 484 27.11 -4.02 -21.06
C ILE A 484 25.61 -4.23 -20.88
N ASP A 485 24.93 -3.33 -20.17
CA ASP A 485 23.48 -3.28 -20.03
C ASP A 485 22.80 -2.52 -21.19
N GLN A 486 23.52 -2.06 -22.22
CA GLN A 486 22.94 -1.26 -23.32
C GLN A 486 21.77 -1.97 -24.04
N ALA A 487 21.86 -3.30 -24.20
CA ALA A 487 20.77 -4.10 -24.77
C ALA A 487 19.61 -4.29 -23.77
N ALA A 488 19.90 -4.42 -22.47
CA ALA A 488 18.92 -4.49 -21.40
C ALA A 488 18.16 -3.16 -21.21
N LEU A 489 18.81 -2.03 -21.48
CA LEU A 489 18.22 -0.69 -21.53
C LEU A 489 17.40 -0.49 -22.82
N TYR A 490 17.96 -0.79 -24.00
CA TYR A 490 17.28 -0.57 -25.28
C TYR A 490 15.99 -1.40 -25.43
N ARG A 491 15.96 -2.64 -24.94
CA ARG A 491 14.72 -3.44 -24.92
C ARG A 491 13.60 -2.84 -24.09
N LEU A 492 13.86 -1.88 -23.19
CA LEU A 492 12.78 -1.18 -22.48
C LEU A 492 11.94 -0.34 -23.45
N CYS A 493 12.55 0.23 -24.49
CA CYS A 493 11.90 1.11 -25.47
C CYS A 493 10.87 0.42 -26.37
N GLY A 494 11.01 -0.88 -26.62
CA GLY A 494 10.07 -1.63 -27.47
C GLY A 494 10.47 -3.10 -27.65
N ASP A 495 11.60 -3.35 -28.32
CA ASP A 495 12.02 -4.69 -28.74
C ASP A 495 12.36 -5.61 -27.55
N LYS A 496 11.41 -6.46 -27.14
CA LYS A 496 11.56 -7.38 -26.02
C LYS A 496 12.32 -8.68 -26.35
N ASN A 497 12.73 -8.92 -27.61
CA ASN A 497 13.23 -10.22 -28.09
C ASN A 497 14.31 -10.83 -27.15
N PRO A 498 14.11 -12.07 -26.63
CA PRO A 498 15.05 -12.69 -25.69
C PRO A 498 16.48 -12.83 -26.20
N LEU A 499 16.71 -12.86 -27.52
CA LEU A 499 18.04 -12.83 -28.16
C LEU A 499 18.97 -11.73 -27.61
N HIS A 500 18.40 -10.63 -27.13
CA HIS A 500 19.12 -9.45 -26.66
C HIS A 500 19.34 -9.41 -25.13
N ILE A 501 18.99 -10.48 -24.39
CA ILE A 501 19.19 -10.55 -22.93
C ILE A 501 19.40 -11.97 -22.37
N ASP A 502 18.82 -13.01 -22.94
CA ASP A 502 18.92 -14.40 -22.47
C ASP A 502 20.04 -15.16 -23.21
N PRO A 503 21.11 -15.62 -22.52
CA PRO A 503 22.15 -16.44 -23.13
C PRO A 503 21.66 -17.77 -23.72
N GLN A 504 20.59 -18.37 -23.18
CA GLN A 504 20.07 -19.64 -23.69
C GLN A 504 19.39 -19.43 -25.05
N PHE A 505 18.49 -18.45 -25.15
CA PHE A 505 17.87 -18.06 -26.41
C PHE A 505 18.88 -17.53 -27.44
N ALA A 506 19.89 -16.77 -27.00
CA ALA A 506 20.98 -16.32 -27.87
C ALA A 506 21.77 -17.51 -28.45
N ALA A 507 22.06 -18.53 -27.65
CA ALA A 507 22.71 -19.77 -28.09
C ALA A 507 21.85 -20.58 -29.08
N MET A 508 20.53 -20.63 -28.89
CA MET A 508 19.59 -21.21 -29.87
C MET A 508 19.62 -20.44 -31.21
N GLY A 509 19.76 -19.12 -31.16
CA GLY A 509 19.98 -18.27 -32.34
C GLY A 509 21.37 -18.39 -32.99
N GLY A 510 22.28 -19.19 -32.42
CA GLY A 510 23.64 -19.40 -32.93
C GLY A 510 24.71 -18.43 -32.39
N TRP A 511 24.41 -17.65 -31.35
CA TRP A 511 25.32 -16.66 -30.76
C TRP A 511 25.87 -17.14 -29.43
N SER A 512 27.17 -16.92 -29.17
CA SER A 512 27.83 -17.37 -27.94
C SER A 512 27.41 -16.60 -26.67
N GLN A 513 26.71 -15.48 -26.83
CA GLN A 513 26.21 -14.59 -25.78
C GLN A 513 25.13 -13.66 -26.38
N PRO A 514 24.31 -12.99 -25.57
CA PRO A 514 23.36 -11.99 -26.06
C PRO A 514 24.05 -10.88 -26.86
N ILE A 515 23.40 -10.48 -27.96
CA ILE A 515 23.89 -9.42 -28.85
C ILE A 515 23.04 -8.16 -28.69
N MET A 516 23.58 -7.01 -29.06
CA MET A 516 22.83 -5.75 -29.09
C MET A 516 21.84 -5.72 -30.26
N HIS A 517 20.72 -5.02 -30.09
CA HIS A 517 19.78 -4.73 -31.18
C HIS A 517 20.47 -3.93 -32.28
N GLY A 518 20.36 -4.34 -33.55
CA GLY A 518 20.89 -3.55 -34.68
C GLY A 518 20.32 -2.12 -34.74
N LEU A 519 19.06 -1.95 -34.31
CA LEU A 519 18.41 -0.65 -34.20
C LEU A 519 18.97 0.25 -33.07
N CYS A 520 19.59 -0.35 -32.04
CA CYS A 520 20.36 0.40 -31.04
C CYS A 520 21.66 0.94 -31.66
N SER A 521 22.42 0.09 -32.35
CA SER A 521 23.64 0.49 -33.08
C SER A 521 23.35 1.54 -34.17
N LEU A 522 22.16 1.49 -34.79
CA LEU A 522 21.65 2.52 -35.69
C LEU A 522 21.43 3.87 -34.97
N GLY A 523 20.89 3.85 -33.75
CA GLY A 523 20.70 5.06 -32.94
C GLY A 523 22.02 5.75 -32.60
N PHE A 524 23.03 4.99 -32.14
CA PHE A 524 24.40 5.49 -31.95
C PHE A 524 24.95 6.11 -33.24
N SER A 525 24.83 5.40 -34.37
CA SER A 525 25.31 5.88 -35.67
C SER A 525 24.59 7.16 -36.14
N THR A 526 23.28 7.26 -35.86
CA THR A 526 22.45 8.44 -36.16
C THR A 526 22.88 9.64 -35.33
N ARG A 527 23.15 9.44 -34.03
CA ARG A 527 23.75 10.47 -33.16
C ARG A 527 25.11 10.93 -33.67
N HIS A 528 25.99 10.02 -34.08
CA HIS A 528 27.30 10.37 -34.62
C HIS A 528 27.18 11.28 -35.86
N VAL A 529 26.31 10.93 -36.82
CA VAL A 529 26.09 11.76 -38.01
C VAL A 529 25.49 13.13 -37.68
N LEU A 530 24.46 13.18 -36.82
CA LEU A 530 23.81 14.45 -36.45
C LEU A 530 24.74 15.35 -35.62
N LYS A 531 25.59 14.78 -34.76
CA LYS A 531 26.62 15.54 -34.06
C LYS A 531 27.67 16.10 -35.01
N ALA A 532 28.19 15.28 -35.92
CA ALA A 532 29.27 15.68 -36.83
C ALA A 532 28.85 16.67 -37.93
N PHE A 533 27.62 16.55 -38.46
CA PHE A 533 27.19 17.29 -39.66
C PHE A 533 25.94 18.16 -39.51
N ALA A 534 25.21 18.04 -38.39
CA ALA A 534 24.06 18.89 -38.08
C ALA A 534 24.18 19.65 -36.74
N GLY A 535 25.28 19.49 -35.99
CA GLY A 535 25.46 20.15 -34.69
C GLY A 535 24.41 19.74 -33.65
N ASN A 536 23.91 18.49 -33.71
CA ASN A 536 22.79 18.01 -32.91
C ASN A 536 21.49 18.83 -33.07
N ASP A 537 21.23 19.36 -34.28
CA ASP A 537 19.91 19.79 -34.74
C ASP A 537 19.10 18.60 -35.29
N MET A 538 18.01 18.23 -34.60
CA MET A 538 17.15 17.13 -35.05
C MET A 538 16.26 17.51 -36.25
N THR A 539 16.01 18.81 -36.48
CA THR A 539 15.21 19.30 -37.62
C THR A 539 15.96 19.18 -38.95
N ALA A 540 17.29 19.04 -38.91
CA ALA A 540 18.10 18.74 -40.06
C ALA A 540 17.91 17.32 -40.60
N PHE A 541 17.40 16.36 -39.81
CA PHE A 541 17.20 14.98 -40.27
C PHE A 541 16.02 14.88 -41.26
N LYS A 542 16.24 14.21 -42.40
CA LYS A 542 15.18 13.82 -43.34
C LYS A 542 14.91 12.31 -43.30
N SER A 543 15.92 11.51 -43.62
CA SER A 543 15.77 10.06 -43.77
C SER A 543 17.07 9.30 -43.55
N LEU A 544 17.00 8.02 -43.19
CA LEU A 544 18.12 7.09 -43.12
C LEU A 544 17.84 5.79 -43.88
N LYS A 545 18.91 5.13 -44.35
CA LYS A 545 18.92 3.75 -44.84
C LYS A 545 20.15 3.04 -44.26
N VAL A 546 20.00 1.77 -43.85
CA VAL A 546 21.10 0.90 -43.42
C VAL A 546 20.88 -0.56 -43.80
N ARG A 547 21.96 -1.34 -43.90
CA ARG A 547 21.96 -2.81 -43.76
C ARG A 547 22.72 -3.22 -42.50
N PHE A 548 22.15 -4.12 -41.72
CA PHE A 548 22.82 -4.76 -40.59
C PHE A 548 23.69 -5.92 -41.12
N THR A 549 24.97 -5.90 -40.80
CA THR A 549 25.99 -6.81 -41.40
C THR A 549 26.71 -7.67 -40.36
N GLY A 550 26.55 -7.37 -39.07
CA GLY A 550 27.12 -8.13 -37.96
C GLY A 550 26.58 -7.65 -36.61
N PRO A 551 26.72 -8.44 -35.54
CA PRO A 551 26.32 -8.05 -34.19
C PRO A 551 27.31 -7.06 -33.57
N VAL A 552 26.81 -6.19 -32.69
CA VAL A 552 27.60 -5.58 -31.62
C VAL A 552 27.35 -6.38 -30.34
N VAL A 553 28.36 -6.65 -29.54
CA VAL A 553 28.23 -7.17 -28.17
C VAL A 553 28.10 -5.98 -27.22
N PRO A 554 27.14 -5.95 -26.28
CA PRO A 554 27.08 -4.90 -25.26
C PRO A 554 28.41 -4.77 -24.50
N GLY A 555 28.95 -3.55 -24.40
CA GLY A 555 30.28 -3.29 -23.87
C GLY A 555 31.38 -3.10 -24.93
N GLU A 556 31.11 -3.40 -26.21
CA GLU A 556 31.95 -3.01 -27.35
C GLU A 556 31.78 -1.51 -27.68
N THR A 557 32.75 -0.99 -28.43
CA THR A 557 32.80 0.37 -28.95
C THR A 557 32.24 0.41 -30.37
N VAL A 558 31.27 1.29 -30.60
CA VAL A 558 30.69 1.51 -31.93
C VAL A 558 31.41 2.69 -32.58
N ARG A 559 32.29 2.39 -33.54
CA ARG A 559 32.95 3.39 -34.39
C ARG A 559 32.12 3.64 -35.63
N THR A 560 31.62 4.85 -35.83
CA THR A 560 30.96 5.26 -37.08
C THR A 560 31.93 6.09 -37.92
N ARG A 561 32.25 5.61 -39.13
CA ARG A 561 33.01 6.33 -40.16
C ARG A 561 32.03 6.99 -41.13
N MET A 562 32.24 8.26 -41.47
CA MET A 562 31.24 9.07 -42.16
C MET A 562 31.85 9.88 -43.31
N TRP A 563 31.16 9.90 -44.45
CA TRP A 563 31.53 10.61 -45.67
C TRP A 563 30.39 11.53 -46.11
N ARG A 564 30.64 12.83 -46.23
CA ARG A 564 29.66 13.82 -46.66
C ARG A 564 29.66 14.01 -48.17
N GLU A 565 28.48 13.90 -48.76
CA GLU A 565 28.20 14.10 -50.18
C GLU A 565 27.05 15.12 -50.30
N GLY A 566 27.40 16.40 -50.10
CA GLY A 566 26.44 17.51 -50.05
C GLY A 566 25.52 17.43 -48.82
N ASN A 567 24.26 17.09 -49.06
CA ASN A 567 23.23 16.87 -48.03
C ASN A 567 23.12 15.40 -47.59
N ARG A 568 23.83 14.48 -48.24
CA ARG A 568 23.86 13.06 -47.86
C ARG A 568 25.11 12.82 -47.01
N VAL A 569 24.99 12.01 -45.97
CA VAL A 569 26.12 11.50 -45.19
C VAL A 569 26.09 9.98 -45.29
N VAL A 570 26.97 9.41 -46.11
CA VAL A 570 27.19 7.97 -46.20
C VAL A 570 27.99 7.53 -44.97
N PHE A 571 27.70 6.37 -44.41
CA PHE A 571 28.39 5.87 -43.22
C PHE A 571 28.48 4.34 -43.16
N GLU A 572 29.48 3.86 -42.43
CA GLU A 572 29.54 2.49 -41.91
C GLU A 572 29.79 2.55 -40.41
N SER A 573 29.31 1.55 -39.67
CA SER A 573 29.67 1.38 -38.26
C SER A 573 30.34 0.04 -38.02
N ILE A 574 31.39 0.06 -37.20
CA ILE A 574 32.29 -1.04 -36.90
C ILE A 574 32.29 -1.26 -35.38
N ALA A 575 32.15 -2.51 -34.94
CA ALA A 575 32.47 -2.91 -33.57
C ALA A 575 34.00 -3.00 -33.46
N VAL A 576 34.60 -2.12 -32.66
CA VAL A 576 36.07 -1.89 -32.68
C VAL A 576 36.85 -3.12 -32.22
N GLU A 577 36.36 -3.79 -31.18
CA GLU A 577 37.03 -4.89 -30.49
C GLU A 577 37.00 -6.19 -31.32
N SER A 578 35.89 -6.48 -32.00
CA SER A 578 35.78 -7.59 -32.96
C SER A 578 36.24 -7.26 -34.38
N GLY A 579 36.45 -5.98 -34.70
CA GLY A 579 36.92 -5.49 -36.00
C GLY A 579 35.89 -5.63 -37.15
N LYS A 580 34.62 -5.91 -36.85
CA LYS A 580 33.58 -6.23 -37.83
C LYS A 580 32.72 -5.03 -38.17
N THR A 581 32.42 -4.83 -39.46
CA THR A 581 31.36 -3.92 -39.89
C THR A 581 30.01 -4.46 -39.45
N VAL A 582 29.32 -3.73 -38.56
CA VAL A 582 28.01 -4.07 -38.00
C VAL A 582 26.86 -3.38 -38.73
N ILE A 583 27.12 -2.19 -39.28
CA ILE A 583 26.22 -1.49 -40.21
C ILE A 583 27.01 -1.15 -41.48
N GLY A 584 26.53 -1.67 -42.61
CA GLY A 584 27.11 -1.43 -43.93
C GLY A 584 26.16 -0.67 -44.86
N GLY A 585 26.73 0.09 -45.79
CA GLY A 585 25.99 0.84 -46.81
C GLY A 585 24.99 1.86 -46.23
N GLY A 586 25.31 2.42 -45.06
CA GLY A 586 24.49 3.39 -44.36
C GLY A 586 24.47 4.73 -45.08
N VAL A 587 23.33 5.42 -45.06
CA VAL A 587 23.25 6.82 -45.48
C VAL A 587 22.16 7.55 -44.69
N ILE A 588 22.43 8.81 -44.34
CA ILE A 588 21.43 9.76 -43.83
C ILE A 588 21.32 10.92 -44.81
N GLU A 589 20.10 11.35 -45.12
CA GLU A 589 19.83 12.59 -45.84
C GLU A 589 19.44 13.70 -44.87
N LEU A 590 19.94 14.91 -45.12
CA LEU A 590 19.66 16.10 -44.33
C LEU A 590 18.83 17.12 -45.11
N ASN A 591 17.85 17.74 -44.45
CA ASN A 591 16.97 18.77 -45.00
C ASN A 591 17.73 20.05 -45.41
N ARG A 592 18.87 20.33 -44.77
CA ARG A 592 19.66 21.55 -45.00
C ARG A 592 21.16 21.31 -44.88
N SER A 593 21.93 22.00 -45.73
CA SER A 593 23.39 22.00 -45.69
C SER A 593 23.91 22.87 -44.55
N VAL A 594 23.90 22.36 -43.32
CA VAL A 594 24.56 23.07 -42.19
C VAL A 594 26.07 23.08 -42.43
N GLN A 595 26.67 24.26 -42.34
CA GLN A 595 28.12 24.45 -42.38
C GLN A 595 28.64 24.34 -40.94
N ALA A 596 29.60 23.44 -40.69
CA ALA A 596 30.07 23.17 -39.34
C ALA A 596 30.81 24.40 -38.76
N PRO A 597 30.59 24.76 -37.47
CA PRO A 597 31.37 25.79 -36.80
C PRO A 597 32.87 25.44 -36.79
N ALA A 598 33.72 26.47 -36.92
CA ALA A 598 35.17 26.28 -36.85
C ALA A 598 35.60 25.79 -35.45
N PRO A 599 36.64 24.93 -35.34
CA PRO A 599 37.10 24.41 -34.06
C PRO A 599 37.64 25.53 -33.16
N ALA A 600 37.06 25.68 -31.98
CA ALA A 600 37.47 26.67 -31.00
C ALA A 600 38.87 26.36 -30.43
N ILE A 601 39.66 27.41 -30.22
CA ILE A 601 41.05 27.33 -29.72
C ILE A 601 41.06 26.79 -28.28
N PRO A 602 41.92 25.83 -27.93
CA PRO A 602 41.90 25.20 -26.61
C PRO A 602 42.41 26.14 -25.51
N VAL A 603 41.49 26.57 -24.64
CA VAL A 603 41.84 27.29 -23.41
C VAL A 603 42.40 26.28 -22.39
N GLN A 604 43.69 26.38 -22.09
CA GLN A 604 44.32 25.57 -21.06
C GLN A 604 43.89 26.03 -19.66
N VAL A 605 43.18 25.16 -18.94
CA VAL A 605 43.00 25.24 -17.48
C VAL A 605 43.60 23.95 -16.89
N PRO A 606 44.38 23.99 -15.79
CA PRO A 606 45.32 22.91 -15.48
C PRO A 606 44.66 21.57 -15.15
N THR A 607 45.15 20.51 -15.80
CA THR A 607 44.69 19.13 -15.57
C THR A 607 45.39 18.50 -14.36
N PRO A 608 44.67 18.03 -13.33
CA PRO A 608 45.14 16.92 -12.50
C PRO A 608 45.02 15.65 -13.35
N GLN A 609 46.12 15.16 -13.92
CA GLN A 609 46.09 13.96 -14.76
C GLN A 609 45.71 12.72 -13.95
N VAL A 610 44.50 12.18 -14.18
CA VAL A 610 44.17 10.81 -13.80
C VAL A 610 43.78 10.04 -15.06
N LYS A 611 44.69 9.20 -15.55
CA LYS A 611 44.37 8.21 -16.59
C LYS A 611 43.38 7.20 -15.99
N MET A 612 42.30 6.89 -16.70
CA MET A 612 41.54 5.66 -16.49
C MET A 612 41.51 4.86 -17.78
N SER A 613 41.82 3.57 -17.64
CA SER A 613 41.88 2.58 -18.72
C SER A 613 40.50 1.99 -19.01
N ALA A 614 40.38 1.29 -20.14
CA ALA A 614 39.23 0.44 -20.41
C ALA A 614 39.05 -0.63 -19.31
N GLY A 615 37.80 -0.92 -18.99
CA GLY A 615 37.36 -1.97 -18.07
C GLY A 615 35.91 -2.37 -18.38
N GLU A 616 35.46 -3.50 -17.86
CA GLU A 616 34.05 -3.91 -17.95
C GLU A 616 33.16 -3.00 -17.07
N GLU A 617 31.85 -2.98 -17.34
CA GLU A 617 30.87 -2.54 -16.34
C GLU A 617 30.73 -3.60 -15.24
N LEU A 618 30.39 -3.13 -14.04
CA LEU A 618 30.47 -3.90 -12.80
C LEU A 618 29.22 -3.62 -11.95
N LYS A 619 28.64 -4.67 -11.36
CA LYS A 619 27.45 -4.57 -10.49
C LYS A 619 27.70 -3.63 -9.30
N THR A 620 28.95 -3.54 -8.87
CA THR A 620 29.41 -2.63 -7.82
C THR A 620 29.39 -1.15 -8.19
N ASP A 621 29.35 -0.77 -9.47
CA ASP A 621 29.29 0.64 -9.85
C ASP A 621 28.00 1.28 -9.30
N LEU A 622 26.85 0.60 -9.42
CA LEU A 622 25.57 1.00 -8.81
C LEU A 622 25.65 1.09 -7.27
N VAL A 623 26.44 0.23 -6.63
CA VAL A 623 26.64 0.24 -5.17
C VAL A 623 27.41 1.50 -4.75
N PHE A 624 28.43 1.90 -5.50
CA PHE A 624 29.20 3.11 -5.20
C PHE A 624 28.47 4.39 -5.59
N GLU A 625 27.65 4.38 -6.63
CA GLU A 625 26.75 5.51 -6.94
C GLU A 625 25.69 5.69 -5.84
N GLY A 626 25.07 4.62 -5.35
CA GLY A 626 24.16 4.66 -4.20
C GLY A 626 24.82 5.14 -2.90
N MET A 627 26.08 4.77 -2.66
CA MET A 627 26.89 5.35 -1.58
C MET A 627 27.19 6.83 -1.82
N GLY A 628 27.41 7.26 -3.07
CA GLY A 628 27.62 8.64 -3.46
C GLY A 628 26.43 9.53 -3.07
N PHE A 629 25.23 9.21 -3.57
CA PHE A 629 23.99 9.91 -3.21
C PHE A 629 23.80 10.00 -1.69
N ARG A 630 24.04 8.90 -0.96
CA ARG A 630 23.85 8.89 0.50
C ARG A 630 24.90 9.71 1.27
N VAL A 631 26.08 9.95 0.70
CA VAL A 631 27.08 10.87 1.25
C VAL A 631 26.75 12.33 0.92
N GLU A 632 26.13 12.59 -0.23
CA GLU A 632 25.64 13.94 -0.59
C GLU A 632 24.40 14.36 0.22
N GLU A 633 23.47 13.44 0.49
CA GLU A 633 22.31 13.68 1.38
C GLU A 633 22.70 13.87 2.86
N GLN A 634 23.76 13.20 3.32
CA GLN A 634 24.15 13.14 4.74
C GLN A 634 25.64 13.48 4.94
N PRO A 635 26.08 14.71 4.60
CA PRO A 635 27.49 15.10 4.62
C PRO A 635 28.14 15.04 6.01
N GLU A 636 27.35 14.96 7.09
CA GLU A 636 27.87 14.73 8.44
C GLU A 636 28.42 13.30 8.66
N LEU A 637 28.14 12.34 7.76
CA LEU A 637 28.80 11.03 7.76
C LEU A 637 30.32 11.17 7.55
N ALA A 638 30.76 12.08 6.69
CA ALA A 638 32.19 12.34 6.48
C ALA A 638 32.86 12.81 7.78
N SER A 639 32.27 13.81 8.46
CA SER A 639 32.80 14.32 9.72
C SER A 639 32.87 13.29 10.86
N LYS A 640 32.07 12.21 10.80
CA LYS A 640 32.04 11.11 11.78
C LYS A 640 32.98 9.95 11.41
N ILE A 641 33.21 9.74 10.11
CA ILE A 641 34.00 8.62 9.62
C ILE A 641 35.49 8.98 9.49
N GLN A 642 35.82 10.17 8.98
CA GLN A 642 37.17 10.75 8.88
C GLN A 642 38.24 9.83 8.29
N ALA A 643 37.86 9.03 7.30
CA ALA A 643 38.74 8.03 6.70
C ALA A 643 38.49 7.87 5.20
N ILE A 644 39.56 7.55 4.46
CA ILE A 644 39.51 7.21 3.04
C ILE A 644 39.54 5.69 2.91
N TYR A 645 38.58 5.13 2.19
CA TYR A 645 38.49 3.71 1.85
C TYR A 645 38.73 3.53 0.37
N GLU A 646 39.57 2.58 0.00
CA GLU A 646 39.79 2.17 -1.38
C GLU A 646 39.25 0.75 -1.57
N TYR A 647 38.46 0.51 -2.61
CA TYR A 647 37.85 -0.76 -2.93
C TYR A 647 38.38 -1.27 -4.27
N ASN A 648 39.23 -2.29 -4.22
CA ASN A 648 39.74 -2.98 -5.38
C ASN A 648 38.79 -4.13 -5.73
N ILE A 649 37.89 -3.88 -6.68
CA ILE A 649 36.90 -4.84 -7.14
C ILE A 649 37.56 -5.80 -8.12
N THR A 650 37.33 -7.10 -7.92
CA THR A 650 37.99 -8.18 -8.65
C THR A 650 37.02 -9.04 -9.46
N LYS A 651 37.50 -9.53 -10.60
CA LYS A 651 36.81 -10.49 -11.48
C LYS A 651 37.87 -11.49 -11.96
N ASN A 652 37.56 -12.78 -11.90
CA ASN A 652 38.52 -13.86 -12.19
C ASN A 652 39.88 -13.74 -11.44
N GLY A 653 39.87 -13.13 -10.24
CA GLY A 653 41.06 -12.91 -9.41
C GLY A 653 41.94 -11.71 -9.77
N GLN A 654 41.64 -10.98 -10.85
CA GLN A 654 42.32 -9.73 -11.21
C GLN A 654 41.49 -8.52 -10.76
N THR A 655 42.14 -7.42 -10.36
CA THR A 655 41.45 -6.15 -10.07
C THR A 655 41.00 -5.50 -11.37
N VAL A 656 39.69 -5.31 -11.53
CA VAL A 656 39.06 -4.74 -12.74
C VAL A 656 38.59 -3.30 -12.54
N ALA A 657 38.35 -2.88 -11.30
CA ALA A 657 38.15 -1.48 -10.95
C ALA A 657 38.68 -1.17 -9.54
N THR A 658 39.05 0.09 -9.34
CA THR A 658 39.30 0.67 -8.02
C THR A 658 38.29 1.79 -7.80
N TRP A 659 37.66 1.82 -6.63
CA TRP A 659 36.73 2.86 -6.19
C TRP A 659 37.21 3.48 -4.88
N THR A 660 37.11 4.80 -4.73
CA THR A 660 37.47 5.50 -3.48
C THR A 660 36.24 6.14 -2.85
N LEU A 661 36.02 5.82 -1.58
CA LEU A 661 35.11 6.51 -0.67
C LEU A 661 35.96 7.39 0.25
N ASP A 662 36.08 8.66 -0.10
CA ASP A 662 36.76 9.66 0.72
C ASP A 662 35.76 10.27 1.70
N LEU A 663 35.78 9.79 2.94
CA LEU A 663 35.01 10.35 4.05
C LEU A 663 35.93 11.10 5.02
N LYS A 664 37.03 11.67 4.52
CA LYS A 664 38.00 12.43 5.31
C LYS A 664 38.07 13.89 4.87
N ASN A 665 37.96 14.14 3.57
CA ASN A 665 38.14 15.47 2.98
C ASN A 665 36.79 16.09 2.56
N GLY A 666 36.66 17.41 2.71
CA GLY A 666 35.46 18.16 2.31
C GLY A 666 34.17 17.70 3.03
N LYS A 667 33.08 17.57 2.27
CA LYS A 667 31.79 17.02 2.74
C LYS A 667 31.71 15.47 2.66
N GLY A 668 32.80 14.82 2.26
CA GLY A 668 32.79 13.44 1.77
C GLY A 668 32.54 13.37 0.27
N ALA A 669 33.06 12.33 -0.39
CA ALA A 669 32.87 12.05 -1.80
C ALA A 669 33.07 10.56 -2.12
N VAL A 670 32.42 10.08 -3.18
CA VAL A 670 32.70 8.77 -3.80
C VAL A 670 33.17 9.01 -5.24
N TYR A 671 34.24 8.36 -5.66
CA TYR A 671 34.74 8.46 -7.03
C TYR A 671 35.47 7.21 -7.50
N LYS A 672 35.34 6.89 -8.80
CA LYS A 672 36.08 5.79 -9.43
C LYS A 672 37.55 6.20 -9.62
N GLY A 673 38.46 5.25 -9.46
CA GLY A 673 39.91 5.45 -9.36
C GLY A 673 40.46 5.35 -7.91
N PRO A 674 41.79 5.25 -7.76
CA PRO A 674 42.46 5.23 -6.45
C PRO A 674 42.41 6.61 -5.77
N CYS A 675 42.79 6.62 -4.48
CA CYS A 675 42.80 7.83 -3.65
C CYS A 675 43.62 8.98 -4.30
N LYS A 676 42.97 10.12 -4.54
CA LYS A 676 43.59 11.30 -5.18
C LYS A 676 44.64 11.98 -4.30
N ASP A 677 44.32 12.16 -3.00
CA ASP A 677 45.15 12.92 -2.06
C ASP A 677 45.49 12.09 -0.82
N GLY A 678 46.69 11.48 -0.82
CA GLY A 678 47.25 10.73 0.30
C GLY A 678 47.22 9.21 0.12
N LYS A 679 47.09 8.47 1.24
CA LYS A 679 46.95 7.00 1.24
C LYS A 679 45.61 6.61 1.86
N ALA A 680 44.91 5.68 1.23
CA ALA A 680 43.72 5.07 1.79
C ALA A 680 44.00 4.47 3.18
N ASN A 681 43.12 4.72 4.14
CA ASN A 681 43.23 4.23 5.51
C ASN A 681 42.82 2.75 5.61
N CYS A 682 41.92 2.31 4.73
CA CYS A 682 41.47 0.93 4.59
C CYS A 682 41.43 0.58 3.10
N VAL A 683 42.05 -0.53 2.70
CA VAL A 683 42.02 -1.06 1.33
C VAL A 683 41.26 -2.38 1.36
N VAL A 684 40.09 -2.37 0.72
CA VAL A 684 39.17 -3.49 0.56
C VAL A 684 39.48 -4.21 -0.75
N THR A 685 39.36 -5.52 -0.80
CA THR A 685 39.50 -6.32 -2.03
C THR A 685 38.52 -7.47 -2.00
N ILE A 686 37.61 -7.52 -2.98
CA ILE A 686 36.42 -8.38 -2.99
C ILE A 686 36.01 -8.63 -4.45
N THR A 687 35.21 -9.65 -4.73
CA THR A 687 34.66 -9.85 -6.08
C THR A 687 33.50 -8.90 -6.36
N ASP A 688 33.21 -8.61 -7.63
CA ASP A 688 32.06 -7.79 -8.02
C ASP A 688 30.72 -8.37 -7.50
N ASP A 689 30.51 -9.68 -7.69
CA ASP A 689 29.34 -10.40 -7.19
C ASP A 689 29.26 -10.41 -5.65
N ASP A 690 30.36 -10.72 -4.94
CA ASP A 690 30.36 -10.77 -3.48
C ASP A 690 30.10 -9.39 -2.86
N MET A 691 30.61 -8.31 -3.46
CA MET A 691 30.37 -6.95 -3.00
C MET A 691 28.92 -6.51 -3.26
N PHE A 692 28.33 -6.91 -4.39
CA PHE A 692 26.91 -6.66 -4.68
C PHE A 692 26.00 -7.41 -3.69
N SER A 693 26.16 -8.73 -3.53
CA SER A 693 25.40 -9.51 -2.53
C SER A 693 25.64 -9.05 -1.09
N MET A 694 26.80 -8.47 -0.78
CA MET A 694 27.07 -7.84 0.53
C MET A 694 26.35 -6.50 0.71
N ALA A 695 26.11 -5.75 -0.37
CA ALA A 695 25.34 -4.50 -0.34
C ALA A 695 23.82 -4.74 -0.21
N VAL A 696 23.27 -5.75 -0.89
CA VAL A 696 21.84 -6.14 -0.74
C VAL A 696 21.56 -7.00 0.50
N GLY A 697 22.59 -7.37 1.27
CA GLY A 697 22.47 -8.05 2.56
C GLY A 697 22.39 -9.58 2.51
N GLU A 698 22.52 -10.19 1.34
CA GLU A 698 22.58 -11.64 1.13
C GLU A 698 23.87 -12.26 1.69
N LEU A 699 24.99 -11.53 1.58
CA LEU A 699 26.31 -11.97 2.07
C LEU A 699 26.75 -11.13 3.27
N ASP A 700 26.79 -11.74 4.46
CA ASP A 700 27.34 -11.04 5.63
C ASP A 700 28.85 -10.73 5.45
N PRO A 701 29.28 -9.47 5.68
CA PRO A 701 30.68 -9.07 5.55
C PRO A 701 31.67 -9.89 6.40
N GLN A 702 31.26 -10.36 7.58
CA GLN A 702 32.15 -11.07 8.50
C GLN A 702 32.35 -12.52 8.05
N ARG A 703 31.30 -13.16 7.52
CA ARG A 703 31.38 -14.45 6.80
C ARG A 703 32.20 -14.32 5.51
N ALA A 704 32.03 -13.26 4.74
CA ALA A 704 32.84 -12.99 3.54
C ALA A 704 34.33 -12.86 3.88
N PHE A 705 34.66 -12.19 5.00
CA PHE A 705 36.04 -12.04 5.46
C PHE A 705 36.64 -13.36 5.95
N MET A 706 35.93 -14.11 6.82
CA MET A 706 36.40 -15.40 7.33
C MET A 706 36.54 -16.48 6.24
N THR A 707 35.78 -16.38 5.14
CA THR A 707 35.89 -17.29 3.98
C THR A 707 36.91 -16.80 2.93
N GLY A 708 37.60 -15.67 3.16
CA GLY A 708 38.61 -15.12 2.25
C GLY A 708 38.08 -14.49 0.96
N LYS A 709 36.75 -14.42 0.78
CA LYS A 709 36.08 -13.71 -0.33
C LYS A 709 36.28 -12.20 -0.23
N LEU A 710 36.22 -11.66 1.00
CA LEU A 710 36.55 -10.29 1.35
C LEU A 710 37.94 -10.26 2.00
N LYS A 711 38.87 -9.52 1.40
CA LYS A 711 40.22 -9.27 1.93
C LYS A 711 40.32 -7.79 2.29
N VAL A 712 41.02 -7.48 3.38
CA VAL A 712 41.19 -6.09 3.85
C VAL A 712 42.64 -5.87 4.27
N ARG A 713 43.20 -4.74 3.88
CA ARG A 713 44.55 -4.26 4.24
C ARG A 713 44.46 -2.83 4.80
N GLY A 714 45.45 -2.41 5.57
CA GLY A 714 45.38 -1.16 6.34
C GLY A 714 44.54 -1.33 7.60
N ASN A 715 43.83 -0.29 8.03
CA ASN A 715 43.10 -0.27 9.30
C ASN A 715 41.71 -0.94 9.18
N ILE A 716 41.70 -2.27 9.34
CA ILE A 716 40.51 -3.13 9.21
C ILE A 716 39.34 -2.68 10.13
N MET A 717 39.64 -2.06 11.29
CA MET A 717 38.60 -1.56 12.22
C MET A 717 37.65 -0.55 11.56
N LEU A 718 38.11 0.16 10.52
CA LEU A 718 37.29 1.11 9.78
C LEU A 718 36.13 0.45 9.03
N MET A 719 36.22 -0.85 8.68
CA MET A 719 35.12 -1.57 8.03
C MET A 719 33.86 -1.67 8.90
N GLN A 720 33.99 -1.55 10.22
CA GLN A 720 32.84 -1.56 11.13
C GLN A 720 31.99 -0.29 11.04
N LYS A 721 32.57 0.85 10.63
CA LYS A 721 31.83 2.12 10.46
C LYS A 721 30.84 2.08 9.29
N LEU A 722 31.10 1.26 8.26
CA LEU A 722 30.32 1.17 7.02
C LEU A 722 28.95 0.47 7.19
N ARG A 723 28.77 -0.36 8.22
CA ARG A 723 27.50 -1.09 8.48
C ARG A 723 26.30 -0.15 8.74
N LEU A 724 26.50 1.15 8.93
CA LEU A 724 25.46 2.16 9.10
C LEU A 724 24.65 2.48 7.83
N LEU A 725 25.04 1.95 6.66
CA LEU A 725 24.45 2.31 5.36
C LEU A 725 23.45 1.27 4.78
N LEU A 726 23.23 0.10 5.39
CA LEU A 726 22.74 -1.12 4.68
C LEU A 726 21.74 -2.06 5.43
N LYS A 727 20.57 -1.65 5.99
CA LYS A 727 19.57 -2.60 6.61
C LYS A 727 18.07 -2.16 6.72
N PRO A 728 17.09 -3.09 6.51
CA PRO A 728 15.64 -2.99 6.89
C PRO A 728 15.06 -4.16 7.79
N PRO A 729 13.75 -4.18 8.21
CA PRO A 729 13.18 -5.11 9.26
C PRO A 729 11.90 -6.00 8.95
N PRO A 730 11.62 -7.15 9.66
CA PRO A 730 10.44 -8.07 9.46
C PRO A 730 9.69 -8.68 10.73
N GLU A 731 8.63 -9.56 10.59
CA GLU A 731 7.79 -10.19 11.70
C GLU A 731 7.01 -11.53 11.35
N LYS A 732 6.63 -12.46 12.31
CA LYS A 732 5.55 -13.55 12.24
C LYS A 732 5.22 -14.36 13.57
N LYS A 733 4.34 -15.43 13.58
CA LYS A 733 3.58 -16.08 14.74
C LYS A 733 3.44 -17.66 14.76
N GLU A 734 2.90 -18.31 15.85
CA GLU A 734 2.00 -19.55 15.84
C GLU A 734 1.27 -20.01 17.20
N GLU A 735 0.67 -21.23 17.33
CA GLU A 735 -0.51 -21.65 18.21
C GLU A 735 -0.39 -22.87 19.24
N ALA A 736 -1.50 -23.46 19.79
CA ALA A 736 -1.55 -24.42 20.96
C ALA A 736 -2.80 -25.43 21.15
N PRO A 737 -2.79 -26.44 22.09
CA PRO A 737 -3.88 -27.47 22.43
C PRO A 737 -4.32 -27.55 23.96
N ALA A 738 -5.14 -28.44 24.61
CA ALA A 738 -6.22 -29.50 24.42
C ALA A 738 -6.94 -29.89 25.80
N SER A 739 -7.85 -30.90 25.95
CA SER A 739 -8.63 -31.22 27.23
C SER A 739 -9.33 -32.63 27.41
N ALA A 740 -9.97 -32.94 28.59
CA ALA A 740 -10.45 -34.30 29.08
C ALA A 740 -11.73 -34.32 30.06
N PRO A 741 -12.20 -35.46 30.70
CA PRO A 741 -13.61 -35.68 31.23
C PRO A 741 -13.85 -36.00 32.78
N ALA A 742 -15.02 -36.58 33.21
CA ALA A 742 -15.55 -36.64 34.62
C ALA A 742 -16.51 -37.83 35.04
N SER A 743 -17.10 -37.81 36.26
CA SER A 743 -18.19 -38.73 36.79
C SER A 743 -19.22 -38.03 37.74
N GLY A 744 -20.29 -38.72 38.22
CA GLY A 744 -21.56 -38.09 38.69
C GLY A 744 -21.97 -38.18 40.19
N GLY A 745 -23.06 -37.47 40.55
CA GLY A 745 -23.61 -37.29 41.91
C GLY A 745 -25.00 -36.61 41.90
N GLU A 746 -25.39 -35.95 43.00
CA GLU A 746 -26.68 -35.23 43.20
C GLU A 746 -26.96 -34.13 42.14
N LEU A 747 -28.25 -33.89 41.83
CA LEU A 747 -28.68 -32.87 40.86
C LEU A 747 -28.26 -31.47 41.31
N ARG A 748 -27.31 -30.88 40.59
CA ARG A 748 -26.61 -29.64 40.99
C ARG A 748 -27.54 -28.42 40.98
N SER A 749 -28.54 -28.44 40.10
CA SER A 749 -29.62 -27.45 40.04
C SER A 749 -30.34 -27.23 41.37
N ARG A 750 -30.57 -28.27 42.18
CA ARG A 750 -31.23 -28.12 43.49
C ARG A 750 -30.39 -27.33 44.48
N ILE A 751 -29.07 -27.55 44.51
CA ILE A 751 -28.13 -26.77 45.33
C ILE A 751 -28.07 -25.32 44.84
N ILE A 752 -28.04 -25.11 43.52
CA ILE A 752 -28.05 -23.77 42.90
C ILE A 752 -29.31 -22.99 43.29
N PHE A 753 -30.49 -23.60 43.24
CA PHE A 753 -31.74 -22.94 43.63
C PHE A 753 -31.85 -22.70 45.13
N ALA A 754 -31.37 -23.61 45.98
CA ALA A 754 -31.31 -23.40 47.43
C ALA A 754 -30.44 -22.18 47.79
N ASN A 755 -29.23 -22.10 47.23
CA ASN A 755 -28.33 -20.95 47.41
C ASN A 755 -28.93 -19.66 46.84
N THR A 756 -29.61 -19.74 45.69
CA THR A 756 -30.30 -18.57 45.09
C THR A 756 -31.42 -18.06 46.01
N ASN A 757 -32.18 -18.95 46.65
CA ASN A 757 -33.21 -18.58 47.63
C ASN A 757 -32.63 -17.92 48.89
N GLU A 758 -31.52 -18.44 49.41
CA GLU A 758 -30.83 -17.83 50.56
C GLU A 758 -30.27 -16.45 50.22
N LYS A 759 -29.82 -16.24 48.97
CA LYS A 759 -29.39 -14.94 48.48
C LYS A 759 -30.54 -13.93 48.37
N ILE A 760 -31.69 -14.36 47.84
CA ILE A 760 -32.90 -13.51 47.72
C ILE A 760 -33.42 -13.11 49.10
N SER A 761 -33.48 -14.04 50.07
CA SER A 761 -34.01 -13.73 51.41
C SER A 761 -33.09 -12.81 52.23
N LYS A 762 -31.80 -12.73 51.89
CA LYS A 762 -30.84 -11.77 52.46
C LYS A 762 -30.86 -10.39 51.80
N ASN A 763 -31.25 -10.30 50.52
CA ASN A 763 -31.19 -9.08 49.70
C ASN A 763 -32.55 -8.82 49.02
N PRO A 764 -33.60 -8.40 49.77
CA PRO A 764 -34.97 -8.31 49.24
C PRO A 764 -35.14 -7.29 48.09
N GLU A 765 -34.23 -6.33 47.92
CA GLU A 765 -34.27 -5.37 46.83
C GLU A 765 -33.95 -6.00 45.45
N LEU A 766 -33.21 -7.12 45.39
CA LEU A 766 -32.93 -7.83 44.14
C LEU A 766 -34.20 -8.30 43.41
N ALA A 767 -35.28 -8.60 44.15
CA ALA A 767 -36.57 -8.90 43.54
C ALA A 767 -37.21 -7.66 42.90
N ALA A 768 -37.12 -6.50 43.57
CA ALA A 768 -37.74 -5.25 43.15
C ALA A 768 -37.14 -4.69 41.84
N ASP A 769 -35.87 -4.96 41.56
CA ASP A 769 -35.21 -4.59 40.29
C ASP A 769 -35.47 -5.60 39.15
N ILE A 770 -35.64 -6.88 39.49
CA ILE A 770 -35.76 -7.96 38.50
C ILE A 770 -37.19 -8.08 37.95
N GLN A 771 -38.23 -8.00 38.79
CA GLN A 771 -39.66 -7.98 38.41
C GLN A 771 -40.11 -9.03 37.38
N THR A 772 -39.58 -10.26 37.49
CA THR A 772 -39.76 -11.32 36.49
C THR A 772 -40.08 -12.67 37.14
N ILE A 773 -41.06 -13.40 36.60
CA ILE A 773 -41.31 -14.80 36.98
C ILE A 773 -40.56 -15.72 36.01
N PHE A 774 -39.57 -16.45 36.53
CA PHE A 774 -38.81 -17.47 35.81
C PHE A 774 -39.28 -18.86 36.20
N GLN A 775 -39.58 -19.71 35.22
CA GLN A 775 -39.74 -21.15 35.43
C GLN A 775 -38.57 -21.90 34.78
N PHE A 776 -38.04 -22.88 35.48
CA PHE A 776 -36.96 -23.75 35.03
C PHE A 776 -37.49 -25.18 34.88
N ASP A 777 -37.44 -25.71 33.66
CA ASP A 777 -37.81 -27.08 33.33
C ASP A 777 -36.52 -27.91 33.26
N ILE A 778 -36.12 -28.51 34.38
CA ILE A 778 -34.83 -29.20 34.49
C ILE A 778 -34.94 -30.62 33.93
N LEU A 779 -34.10 -30.93 32.94
CA LEU A 779 -34.01 -32.24 32.32
C LEU A 779 -32.89 -33.09 32.96
N GLN A 780 -33.07 -34.40 32.92
CA GLN A 780 -32.00 -35.39 33.14
C GLN A 780 -32.14 -36.49 32.09
N GLY A 781 -31.16 -36.59 31.17
CA GLY A 781 -31.18 -37.58 30.10
C GLY A 781 -32.30 -37.35 29.07
N GLY A 782 -32.61 -36.09 28.77
CA GLY A 782 -33.64 -35.69 27.81
C GLY A 782 -35.09 -35.78 28.32
N LYS A 783 -35.31 -36.20 29.58
CA LYS A 783 -36.62 -36.24 30.22
C LYS A 783 -36.71 -35.17 31.31
N LEU A 784 -37.89 -34.57 31.48
CA LEU A 784 -38.16 -33.64 32.57
C LEU A 784 -38.00 -34.35 33.92
N ALA A 785 -37.02 -33.92 34.71
CA ALA A 785 -36.74 -34.46 36.04
C ALA A 785 -37.58 -33.76 37.10
N TYR A 786 -37.60 -32.43 37.09
CA TYR A 786 -38.46 -31.60 37.92
C TYR A 786 -38.62 -30.18 37.35
N GLN A 787 -39.50 -29.38 37.95
CA GLN A 787 -39.68 -27.96 37.61
C GLN A 787 -39.39 -27.10 38.84
N TYR A 788 -38.83 -25.91 38.64
CA TYR A 788 -38.58 -24.95 39.71
C TYR A 788 -38.96 -23.55 39.27
N THR A 789 -39.58 -22.75 40.14
CA THR A 789 -39.99 -21.38 39.84
C THR A 789 -39.23 -20.41 40.73
N LEU A 790 -38.65 -19.35 40.14
CA LEU A 790 -38.22 -18.14 40.83
C LEU A 790 -39.22 -17.03 40.49
N ASP A 791 -40.12 -16.72 41.42
CA ASP A 791 -40.99 -15.56 41.33
C ASP A 791 -40.27 -14.36 41.95
N LEU A 792 -39.71 -13.50 41.10
CA LEU A 792 -39.09 -12.24 41.49
C LEU A 792 -39.96 -11.05 41.07
N LYS A 793 -41.29 -11.23 41.05
CA LYS A 793 -42.26 -10.23 40.58
C LYS A 793 -43.35 -9.95 41.61
N ASN A 794 -43.74 -10.96 42.37
CA ASN A 794 -44.73 -10.87 43.43
C ASN A 794 -44.06 -10.85 44.81
N GLY A 795 -44.36 -9.83 45.62
CA GLY A 795 -43.85 -9.69 46.98
C GLY A 795 -42.33 -9.45 47.06
N ALA A 796 -41.68 -9.99 48.08
CA ALA A 796 -40.23 -9.83 48.32
C ALA A 796 -39.34 -10.78 47.48
N GLY A 797 -39.92 -11.51 46.52
CA GLY A 797 -39.26 -12.57 45.77
C GLY A 797 -39.21 -13.90 46.51
N CYS A 798 -39.53 -15.01 45.84
CA CYS A 798 -39.29 -16.36 46.37
C CYS A 798 -39.14 -17.43 45.29
N GLY A 799 -38.33 -18.45 45.58
CA GLY A 799 -38.22 -19.67 44.80
C GLY A 799 -38.94 -20.86 45.43
N TYR A 800 -39.57 -21.69 44.61
CA TYR A 800 -40.24 -22.92 45.04
C TYR A 800 -40.18 -24.02 43.98
N GLU A 801 -40.13 -25.27 44.42
CA GLU A 801 -40.20 -26.43 43.52
C GLU A 801 -41.65 -26.62 43.03
N GLY A 802 -41.80 -26.83 41.72
CA GLY A 802 -43.07 -26.84 40.99
C GLY A 802 -43.15 -25.79 39.87
N PRO A 803 -44.15 -25.90 38.98
CA PRO A 803 -44.43 -24.90 37.94
C PRO A 803 -44.95 -23.59 38.55
N ALA A 804 -44.88 -22.52 37.76
CA ALA A 804 -45.22 -21.18 38.24
C ALA A 804 -46.74 -21.06 38.53
N LYS A 805 -47.08 -20.44 39.67
CA LYS A 805 -48.47 -20.22 40.10
C LYS A 805 -49.19 -19.19 39.24
N ASP A 806 -48.48 -18.11 38.91
CA ASP A 806 -48.85 -17.14 37.89
C ASP A 806 -48.15 -17.46 36.56
N LYS A 807 -48.63 -16.87 35.46
CA LYS A 807 -48.05 -17.05 34.14
C LYS A 807 -46.58 -16.62 34.12
N PRO A 808 -45.61 -17.52 33.84
CA PRO A 808 -44.20 -17.16 33.83
C PRO A 808 -43.89 -16.23 32.64
N ASP A 809 -43.06 -15.21 32.89
CA ASP A 809 -42.56 -14.31 31.85
C ASP A 809 -41.52 -15.02 30.97
N CYS A 810 -40.78 -15.97 31.56
CA CYS A 810 -39.73 -16.71 30.90
C CYS A 810 -39.68 -18.16 31.43
N ILE A 811 -39.67 -19.14 30.52
CA ILE A 811 -39.45 -20.56 30.81
C ILE A 811 -38.11 -20.98 30.21
N LEU A 812 -37.25 -21.60 31.01
CA LEU A 812 -35.92 -22.08 30.64
C LEU A 812 -35.84 -23.61 30.78
N THR A 813 -35.74 -24.33 29.66
CA THR A 813 -35.61 -25.80 29.63
C THR A 813 -34.16 -26.19 29.32
N MET A 814 -33.50 -26.95 30.21
CA MET A 814 -32.12 -27.42 30.02
C MET A 814 -31.79 -28.64 30.89
N GLU A 815 -30.74 -29.39 30.56
CA GLU A 815 -30.20 -30.46 31.42
C GLU A 815 -29.59 -29.88 32.71
N ASP A 816 -29.65 -30.62 33.83
CA ASP A 816 -29.03 -30.25 35.12
C ASP A 816 -27.56 -29.80 34.98
N GLU A 817 -26.76 -30.56 34.24
CA GLU A 817 -25.34 -30.28 34.00
C GLU A 817 -25.12 -29.02 33.12
N VAL A 818 -26.13 -28.59 32.35
CA VAL A 818 -26.09 -27.33 31.59
C VAL A 818 -26.34 -26.15 32.52
N LEU A 819 -27.28 -26.25 33.47
CA LEU A 819 -27.50 -25.18 34.47
C LEU A 819 -26.28 -25.00 35.37
N ASP A 820 -25.66 -26.09 35.85
CA ASP A 820 -24.39 -26.06 36.60
C ASP A 820 -23.28 -25.35 35.82
N LYS A 821 -23.09 -25.69 34.54
CA LYS A 821 -22.06 -25.06 33.71
C LYS A 821 -22.37 -23.61 33.37
N VAL A 822 -23.64 -23.22 33.24
CA VAL A 822 -24.06 -21.83 32.99
C VAL A 822 -23.87 -20.97 34.24
N GLN A 823 -24.37 -21.40 35.41
CA GLN A 823 -24.24 -20.65 36.65
C GLN A 823 -22.77 -20.54 37.10
N SER A 824 -21.97 -21.59 36.93
CA SER A 824 -20.52 -21.55 37.23
C SER A 824 -19.66 -20.88 36.14
N GLY A 825 -20.26 -20.27 35.12
CA GLY A 825 -19.57 -19.55 34.02
C GLY A 825 -18.75 -20.43 33.08
N ARG A 826 -18.77 -21.76 33.25
CA ARG A 826 -18.04 -22.76 32.44
C ARG A 826 -18.64 -22.97 31.05
N LEU A 827 -19.90 -22.58 30.85
CA LEU A 827 -20.59 -22.57 29.57
C LEU A 827 -21.39 -21.27 29.44
N ASP A 828 -21.02 -20.43 28.48
CA ASP A 828 -21.79 -19.23 28.17
C ASP A 828 -23.27 -19.55 27.85
N ALA A 829 -24.19 -18.79 28.45
CA ALA A 829 -25.63 -18.98 28.31
C ALA A 829 -26.12 -18.74 26.88
N GLN A 830 -25.55 -17.77 26.17
CA GLN A 830 -25.91 -17.51 24.78
C GLN A 830 -25.46 -18.66 23.86
N ARG A 831 -24.28 -19.24 24.11
CA ARG A 831 -23.78 -20.45 23.43
C ARG A 831 -24.57 -21.70 23.79
N ALA A 832 -25.05 -21.83 25.03
CA ALA A 832 -25.96 -22.91 25.42
C ALA A 832 -27.30 -22.80 24.67
N PHE A 833 -27.84 -21.59 24.51
CA PHE A 833 -29.05 -21.31 23.75
C PHE A 833 -28.88 -21.56 22.24
N MET A 834 -27.83 -21.01 21.62
CA MET A 834 -27.51 -21.20 20.20
C MET A 834 -27.22 -22.66 19.82
N SER A 835 -26.76 -23.48 20.77
CA SER A 835 -26.58 -24.93 20.58
C SER A 835 -27.79 -25.78 21.01
N GLN A 836 -28.94 -25.15 21.27
CA GLN A 836 -30.20 -25.76 21.72
C GLN A 836 -30.12 -26.60 23.02
N LYS A 837 -29.02 -26.48 23.78
CA LYS A 837 -28.82 -27.15 25.08
C LYS A 837 -29.55 -26.43 26.21
N LEU A 838 -29.73 -25.13 26.06
CA LEU A 838 -30.71 -24.31 26.76
C LEU A 838 -31.80 -23.91 25.75
N LYS A 839 -33.07 -24.01 26.14
CA LYS A 839 -34.21 -23.53 25.34
C LYS A 839 -34.97 -22.51 26.19
N VAL A 840 -35.19 -21.32 25.63
CA VAL A 840 -35.91 -20.23 26.31
C VAL A 840 -37.23 -19.98 25.57
N LYS A 841 -38.33 -19.91 26.32
CA LYS A 841 -39.69 -19.69 25.80
C LYS A 841 -40.38 -18.60 26.62
N GLY A 842 -40.85 -17.55 25.95
CA GLY A 842 -41.33 -16.33 26.60
C GLY A 842 -40.41 -15.15 26.30
N ASN A 843 -40.23 -14.25 27.26
CA ASN A 843 -39.40 -13.05 27.11
C ASN A 843 -37.91 -13.40 27.20
N VAL A 844 -37.26 -13.57 26.05
CA VAL A 844 -35.83 -13.91 25.96
C VAL A 844 -34.91 -12.81 26.54
N LEU A 845 -35.30 -11.53 26.46
CA LEU A 845 -34.55 -10.44 27.10
C LEU A 845 -34.61 -10.53 28.62
N ALA A 846 -35.75 -10.95 29.20
CA ALA A 846 -35.86 -11.13 30.64
C ALA A 846 -34.91 -12.23 31.18
N SER A 847 -34.62 -13.28 30.38
CA SER A 847 -33.65 -14.33 30.76
C SER A 847 -32.23 -13.81 31.01
N GLN A 848 -31.88 -12.63 30.48
CA GLN A 848 -30.56 -12.02 30.68
C GLN A 848 -30.38 -11.50 32.12
N LYS A 849 -31.46 -11.12 32.81
CA LYS A 849 -31.43 -10.66 34.23
C LYS A 849 -30.96 -11.73 35.24
N LEU A 850 -30.91 -13.00 34.83
CA LEU A 850 -30.39 -14.08 35.68
C LEU A 850 -28.88 -13.93 35.95
N ALA A 851 -28.15 -13.21 35.08
CA ALA A 851 -26.74 -12.89 35.32
C ALA A 851 -26.55 -11.96 36.53
N ASP A 852 -27.45 -10.98 36.71
CA ASP A 852 -27.41 -10.04 37.84
C ASP A 852 -27.69 -10.73 39.17
N LEU A 853 -28.59 -11.72 39.17
CA LEU A 853 -28.94 -12.54 40.34
C LEU A 853 -27.74 -13.41 40.81
N TRP A 854 -26.95 -13.95 39.87
CA TRP A 854 -25.84 -14.87 40.15
C TRP A 854 -24.45 -14.21 40.27
N ALA A 855 -24.37 -12.87 40.34
CA ALA A 855 -23.15 -12.17 40.75
C ALA A 855 -22.71 -12.55 42.18
N ASP A 856 -21.44 -12.35 42.53
CA ASP A 856 -20.87 -12.70 43.84
C ASP A 856 -20.90 -11.49 44.80
N ASP A 857 -21.43 -11.65 46.01
CA ASP A 857 -21.84 -10.50 46.85
C ASP A 857 -20.68 -9.70 47.46
N ARG A 858 -19.46 -10.24 47.41
CA ARG A 858 -18.23 -9.56 47.85
C ARG A 858 -17.96 -8.25 47.12
N ASP A 859 -18.43 -8.12 45.88
CA ASP A 859 -18.29 -6.89 45.09
C ASP A 859 -19.08 -5.70 45.68
N ARG A 860 -20.00 -5.91 46.64
CA ARG A 860 -20.67 -4.82 47.38
C ARG A 860 -19.91 -4.39 48.64
N GLU A 861 -19.43 -5.33 49.47
CA GLU A 861 -18.84 -5.01 50.77
C GLU A 861 -17.49 -4.27 50.65
N GLU A 862 -16.63 -4.61 49.68
CA GLU A 862 -15.33 -3.93 49.50
C GLU A 862 -15.46 -2.43 49.10
N ASN A 863 -16.63 -1.98 48.64
CA ASN A 863 -16.86 -0.60 48.22
C ASN A 863 -17.15 0.38 49.38
N GLU A 864 -17.52 -0.09 50.59
CA GLU A 864 -17.83 0.81 51.70
C GLU A 864 -16.61 1.17 52.58
N GLU A 865 -15.60 0.30 52.69
CA GLU A 865 -14.36 0.62 53.43
C GLU A 865 -13.46 1.63 52.69
N ALA A 866 -13.48 1.63 51.35
CA ALA A 866 -12.67 2.52 50.53
C ALA A 866 -12.96 4.02 50.72
N ALA A 867 -14.11 4.38 51.31
CA ALA A 867 -14.56 5.76 51.47
C ALA A 867 -13.88 6.55 52.62
N LYS A 868 -12.88 5.98 53.33
CA LYS A 868 -12.26 6.60 54.51
C LYS A 868 -10.74 6.45 54.58
N LEU A 869 -9.99 7.40 53.99
CA LEU A 869 -8.70 7.91 54.50
C LEU A 869 -8.23 9.14 53.65
N PRO A 870 -7.66 10.21 54.25
CA PRO A 870 -7.31 11.43 53.51
C PRO A 870 -5.79 11.71 53.38
N GLY A 871 -5.42 12.49 52.36
CA GLY A 871 -4.32 13.47 52.43
C GLY A 871 -2.87 12.96 52.26
N VAL A 872 -2.22 13.38 51.17
CA VAL A 872 -0.79 13.15 50.90
C VAL A 872 0.11 14.10 51.72
N PRO A 873 1.21 13.59 52.29
CA PRO A 873 2.51 14.26 52.13
C PRO A 873 3.69 13.29 51.92
N ALA A 874 4.82 13.80 51.42
CA ALA A 874 6.05 13.03 51.20
C ALA A 874 7.12 13.33 52.25
N SER A 875 7.73 12.30 52.86
CA SER A 875 8.97 12.39 53.64
C SER A 875 9.66 11.02 53.79
N SER A 876 10.91 10.99 54.21
CA SER A 876 11.78 9.80 54.21
C SER A 876 12.04 9.20 55.59
N SER A 877 11.87 7.89 55.74
CA SER A 877 12.62 7.05 56.70
C SER A 877 12.57 5.58 56.26
N GLY A 878 13.56 4.77 56.66
CA GLY A 878 13.73 3.39 56.17
C GLY A 878 12.93 2.35 56.96
N LEU A 879 12.41 1.34 56.26
CA LEU A 879 11.73 0.16 56.80
C LEU A 879 12.11 -1.11 56.02
N SER A 880 11.99 -2.27 56.67
CA SER A 880 12.12 -3.59 56.03
C SER A 880 11.07 -3.80 54.93
N PRO A 881 11.32 -4.66 53.91
CA PRO A 881 10.33 -4.97 52.88
C PRO A 881 9.05 -5.58 53.50
N PRO A 882 7.85 -5.25 52.96
CA PRO A 882 6.60 -5.80 53.45
C PRO A 882 6.47 -7.32 53.13
N PRO A 883 5.71 -8.08 53.94
CA PRO A 883 5.52 -9.52 53.74
C PRO A 883 4.53 -9.80 52.59
N GLY A 884 5.04 -9.81 51.37
CA GLY A 884 4.30 -10.17 50.15
C GLY A 884 5.02 -9.68 48.90
N SER A 885 4.91 -10.41 47.79
CA SER A 885 5.44 -9.97 46.50
C SER A 885 4.45 -9.03 45.78
N PRO A 886 4.92 -8.16 44.87
CA PRO A 886 4.09 -7.10 44.31
C PRO A 886 3.01 -7.66 43.36
N LYS A 887 1.79 -7.11 43.45
CA LYS A 887 0.80 -7.22 42.37
C LYS A 887 1.26 -6.34 41.20
N ILE A 888 1.83 -6.96 40.17
CA ILE A 888 2.31 -6.25 38.97
C ILE A 888 1.23 -6.26 37.88
N VAL A 889 0.97 -5.09 37.29
CA VAL A 889 0.11 -4.87 36.11
C VAL A 889 0.92 -4.06 35.09
N LYS A 890 1.05 -4.54 33.85
CA LYS A 890 1.84 -3.87 32.80
C LYS A 890 1.17 -2.56 32.32
N ALA A 891 -0.16 -2.53 32.26
CA ALA A 891 -0.97 -1.37 31.88
C ALA A 891 -0.67 -0.12 32.72
N ASP A 892 -0.44 -0.29 34.02
CA ASP A 892 -0.25 0.83 34.96
C ASP A 892 1.00 1.64 34.63
N PHE A 893 2.06 1.00 34.10
CA PHE A 893 3.24 1.73 33.61
C PHE A 893 2.91 2.60 32.40
N ILE A 894 2.11 2.07 31.46
CA ILE A 894 1.71 2.79 30.25
C ILE A 894 0.93 4.04 30.64
N PHE A 895 -0.08 3.94 31.52
CA PHE A 895 -0.82 5.10 31.99
C PHE A 895 0.03 6.07 32.83
N ASN A 896 0.95 5.59 33.69
CA ASN A 896 1.86 6.46 34.45
C ASN A 896 2.81 7.28 33.54
N ILE A 897 3.24 6.74 32.39
CA ILE A 897 4.01 7.50 31.39
C ILE A 897 3.17 8.66 30.84
N PHE A 898 1.89 8.44 30.52
CA PHE A 898 1.01 9.52 30.07
C PHE A 898 0.71 10.54 31.15
N LEU A 899 0.50 10.11 32.40
CA LEU A 899 0.33 11.03 33.51
C LEU A 899 1.58 11.89 33.73
N TYR A 900 2.78 11.34 33.56
CA TYR A 900 4.01 12.11 33.60
C TYR A 900 4.07 13.15 32.46
N HIS A 901 3.84 12.75 31.21
CA HIS A 901 3.89 13.67 30.07
C HIS A 901 2.80 14.76 30.12
N LEU A 902 1.58 14.44 30.56
CA LEU A 902 0.50 15.42 30.79
C LEU A 902 0.86 16.44 31.88
N HIS A 903 1.61 16.04 32.91
CA HIS A 903 2.13 16.96 33.92
C HIS A 903 3.33 17.80 33.46
N GLN A 904 4.14 17.31 32.49
CA GLN A 904 5.28 18.08 31.94
C GLN A 904 4.87 19.03 30.79
N ASP A 905 3.88 18.66 29.98
CA ASP A 905 3.32 19.48 28.89
C ASP A 905 1.80 19.65 29.06
N PRO A 906 1.35 20.60 29.92
CA PRO A 906 -0.08 20.88 30.08
C PRO A 906 -0.77 21.38 28.80
N ALA A 907 -0.02 21.97 27.87
CA ALA A 907 -0.57 22.42 26.59
C ALA A 907 -0.90 21.23 25.67
N MET A 908 -0.13 20.14 25.74
CA MET A 908 -0.52 18.85 25.15
C MET A 908 -1.80 18.30 25.79
N GLY A 909 -1.96 18.43 27.12
CA GLY A 909 -3.21 18.06 27.82
C GLY A 909 -4.44 18.83 27.30
N GLU A 910 -4.34 20.16 27.28
CA GLU A 910 -5.39 21.05 26.77
C GLU A 910 -5.71 20.77 25.28
N HIS A 911 -4.70 20.49 24.47
CA HIS A 911 -4.87 20.12 23.05
C HIS A 911 -5.61 18.77 22.89
N ILE A 912 -5.19 17.73 23.61
CA ILE A 912 -5.79 16.39 23.55
C ILE A 912 -7.23 16.42 24.04
N ALA A 913 -7.51 17.12 25.15
CA ALA A 913 -8.87 17.32 25.65
C ALA A 913 -9.75 18.09 24.65
N GLY A 914 -9.20 19.16 24.04
CA GLY A 914 -9.86 19.95 23.01
C GLY A 914 -10.29 19.14 21.78
N LEU A 915 -9.50 18.15 21.36
CA LEU A 915 -9.83 17.23 20.25
C LEU A 915 -10.85 16.15 20.65
N VAL A 916 -10.65 15.53 21.81
CA VAL A 916 -11.35 14.28 22.15
C VAL A 916 -12.69 14.51 22.86
N LYS A 917 -12.75 15.43 23.83
CA LYS A 917 -13.96 15.84 24.57
C LYS A 917 -14.78 14.65 25.11
N CYS A 918 -14.13 13.73 25.82
CA CYS A 918 -14.72 12.47 26.30
C CYS A 918 -14.02 11.97 27.57
N MET A 919 -14.76 11.41 28.52
CA MET A 919 -14.22 10.68 29.66
C MET A 919 -14.19 9.18 29.35
N TYR A 920 -13.01 8.56 29.48
CA TYR A 920 -12.82 7.12 29.35
C TYR A 920 -12.49 6.52 30.71
N HIS A 921 -13.17 5.44 31.09
CA HIS A 921 -12.86 4.67 32.28
C HIS A 921 -12.43 3.25 31.89
N TRP A 922 -11.26 2.83 32.34
CA TRP A 922 -10.57 1.60 31.98
C TRP A 922 -10.54 0.67 33.19
N VAL A 923 -11.08 -0.53 33.02
CA VAL A 923 -11.02 -1.62 34.00
C VAL A 923 -10.04 -2.65 33.46
N ILE A 924 -8.84 -2.72 34.03
CA ILE A 924 -7.80 -3.65 33.57
C ILE A 924 -7.99 -4.98 34.30
N LEU A 925 -8.13 -6.05 33.53
CA LEU A 925 -8.20 -7.40 34.05
C LEU A 925 -6.81 -8.04 34.08
N LYS A 926 -6.56 -8.93 35.03
CA LYS A 926 -5.44 -9.87 34.97
C LYS A 926 -5.95 -11.24 35.40
N LYS A 927 -5.76 -12.26 34.56
CA LYS A 927 -6.30 -13.62 34.81
C LYS A 927 -7.83 -13.59 35.03
N GLY A 928 -8.53 -12.68 34.35
CA GLY A 928 -9.99 -12.52 34.42
C GLY A 928 -10.54 -11.75 35.63
N LYS A 929 -9.72 -11.29 36.59
CA LYS A 929 -10.14 -10.44 37.72
C LYS A 929 -9.71 -8.99 37.52
N LYS A 930 -10.45 -8.01 38.06
CA LYS A 930 -10.01 -6.61 38.13
C LYS A 930 -8.65 -6.52 38.83
N ALA A 931 -7.69 -5.89 38.18
CA ALA A 931 -6.30 -5.80 38.64
C ALA A 931 -5.87 -4.35 38.90
N SER A 932 -6.32 -3.42 38.06
CA SER A 932 -6.24 -1.96 38.27
C SER A 932 -7.37 -1.26 37.52
N GLU A 933 -7.53 0.05 37.75
CA GLU A 933 -8.43 0.89 36.96
C GLU A 933 -7.86 2.28 36.73
N TRP A 934 -8.26 2.90 35.62
CA TRP A 934 -7.81 4.24 35.25
C TRP A 934 -8.95 5.04 34.65
N THR A 935 -9.01 6.32 34.94
CA THR A 935 -9.96 7.24 34.31
C THR A 935 -9.20 8.37 33.65
N SER A 936 -9.48 8.60 32.37
CA SER A 936 -8.95 9.70 31.57
C SER A 936 -10.08 10.68 31.28
N ASP A 937 -10.11 11.80 32.01
CA ASP A 937 -11.04 12.90 31.79
C ASP A 937 -10.48 13.86 30.75
N LEU A 938 -10.67 13.50 29.47
CA LEU A 938 -10.40 14.37 28.33
C LEU A 938 -11.64 15.21 27.95
N LYS A 939 -12.54 15.46 28.92
CA LYS A 939 -13.76 16.28 28.79
C LYS A 939 -13.60 17.60 29.57
N SER A 940 -12.88 17.58 30.68
CA SER A 940 -12.31 18.77 31.31
C SER A 940 -11.37 19.49 30.33
N ALA A 941 -11.33 20.83 30.37
CA ALA A 941 -10.58 21.62 29.36
C ALA A 941 -9.06 21.40 29.38
N LYS A 942 -8.51 20.79 30.45
CA LYS A 942 -7.07 20.55 30.64
C LYS A 942 -6.61 19.13 30.33
N GLY A 943 -7.53 18.17 30.34
CA GLY A 943 -7.20 16.75 30.41
C GLY A 943 -6.72 16.35 31.81
N ASP A 944 -7.28 15.27 32.37
CA ASP A 944 -6.81 14.64 33.60
C ASP A 944 -6.71 13.12 33.40
N LEU A 945 -5.86 12.44 34.16
CA LEU A 945 -5.63 11.00 34.10
C LEU A 945 -5.25 10.47 35.49
N TYR A 946 -6.06 9.56 36.04
CA TYR A 946 -5.88 9.07 37.42
C TYR A 946 -6.22 7.59 37.58
N ASN A 947 -5.53 6.91 38.51
CA ASN A 947 -5.73 5.49 38.84
C ASN A 947 -6.82 5.36 39.92
N GLU A 948 -8.06 5.61 39.53
CA GLU A 948 -9.27 5.41 40.34
C GLU A 948 -10.51 5.49 39.44
N ALA A 949 -11.67 5.10 39.98
CA ALA A 949 -12.96 5.30 39.34
C ALA A 949 -13.27 6.80 39.13
N PRO A 950 -14.21 7.17 38.23
CA PRO A 950 -14.52 8.57 37.94
C PRO A 950 -14.91 9.39 39.17
N ARG A 951 -14.12 10.44 39.45
CA ARG A 951 -14.31 11.35 40.58
C ARG A 951 -15.66 12.07 40.53
N ASN A 952 -16.14 12.48 41.70
CA ASN A 952 -17.36 13.30 41.89
C ASN A 952 -18.65 12.68 41.31
N GLY A 953 -18.72 11.35 41.13
CA GLY A 953 -19.89 10.67 40.57
C GLY A 953 -20.09 10.87 39.06
N ALA A 954 -19.06 11.30 38.33
CA ALA A 954 -19.14 11.47 36.89
C ALA A 954 -19.39 10.12 36.19
N SER A 955 -20.38 10.06 35.29
CA SER A 955 -20.57 8.89 34.43
C SER A 955 -19.68 9.01 33.18
N PRO A 956 -18.76 8.06 32.92
CA PRO A 956 -17.88 8.11 31.76
C PRO A 956 -18.65 7.78 30.48
N GLU A 957 -18.43 8.51 29.38
CA GLU A 957 -19.10 8.19 28.12
C GLU A 957 -18.68 6.84 27.53
N VAL A 958 -17.48 6.36 27.90
CA VAL A 958 -16.97 5.03 27.53
C VAL A 958 -16.33 4.35 28.73
N GLN A 959 -16.90 3.21 29.15
CA GLN A 959 -16.23 2.25 30.03
C GLN A 959 -15.64 1.12 29.18
N ILE A 960 -14.38 0.80 29.43
CA ILE A 960 -13.57 -0.18 28.70
C ILE A 960 -13.14 -1.26 29.68
N THR A 961 -13.16 -2.53 29.27
CA THR A 961 -12.62 -3.65 30.06
C THR A 961 -11.78 -4.56 29.18
N ILE A 962 -10.53 -4.80 29.55
CA ILE A 962 -9.53 -5.49 28.72
C ILE A 962 -8.48 -6.14 29.64
N ASP A 963 -7.90 -7.27 29.23
CA ASP A 963 -6.80 -7.90 29.99
C ASP A 963 -5.49 -7.11 29.85
N ASP A 964 -4.64 -7.16 30.87
CA ASP A 964 -3.37 -6.45 31.01
C ASP A 964 -2.47 -6.62 29.78
N GLU A 965 -2.24 -7.86 29.35
CA GLU A 965 -1.43 -8.15 28.16
C GLU A 965 -2.12 -7.66 26.87
N ASP A 966 -3.46 -7.70 26.81
CA ASP A 966 -4.21 -7.25 25.63
C ASP A 966 -4.24 -5.72 25.50
N LEU A 967 -4.27 -4.97 26.61
CA LEU A 967 -4.04 -3.53 26.58
C LEU A 967 -2.62 -3.24 26.08
N VAL A 968 -1.61 -3.93 26.59
CA VAL A 968 -0.21 -3.71 26.17
C VAL A 968 -0.05 -3.94 24.66
N GLN A 969 -0.62 -5.01 24.11
CA GLN A 969 -0.57 -5.27 22.67
C GLN A 969 -1.38 -4.22 21.87
N LEU A 970 -2.51 -3.74 22.38
CA LEU A 970 -3.31 -2.68 21.75
C LEU A 970 -2.53 -1.36 21.70
N MET A 971 -1.90 -1.00 22.83
CA MET A 971 -1.10 0.22 22.97
C MET A 971 0.18 0.14 22.11
N LEU A 972 0.82 -1.01 21.99
CA LEU A 972 1.94 -1.18 21.04
C LEU A 972 1.49 -1.29 19.56
N GLY A 973 0.19 -1.18 19.26
CA GLY A 973 -0.36 -1.28 17.90
C GLY A 973 -0.41 -2.70 17.32
N LYS A 974 0.00 -3.70 18.11
CA LYS A 974 0.11 -5.12 17.73
C LYS A 974 -1.23 -5.87 17.83
N LEU A 975 -2.17 -5.36 18.64
CA LEU A 975 -3.56 -5.83 18.71
C LEU A 975 -4.53 -4.77 18.16
N ASN A 976 -5.19 -5.08 17.05
CA ASN A 976 -6.24 -4.22 16.48
C ASN A 976 -7.48 -4.18 17.41
N PRO A 977 -8.02 -3.00 17.76
CA PRO A 977 -9.11 -2.87 18.72
C PRO A 977 -10.45 -3.43 18.22
N GLN A 978 -10.79 -3.29 16.92
CA GLN A 978 -12.01 -3.90 16.38
C GLN A 978 -11.97 -5.43 16.51
N ARG A 979 -10.81 -6.04 16.23
CA ARG A 979 -10.57 -7.48 16.39
C ARG A 979 -10.63 -7.91 17.85
N ALA A 980 -10.03 -7.15 18.77
CA ALA A 980 -10.12 -7.41 20.20
C ALA A 980 -11.58 -7.38 20.69
N PHE A 981 -12.37 -6.43 20.20
CA PHE A 981 -13.80 -6.31 20.52
C PHE A 981 -14.62 -7.50 19.97
N MET A 982 -14.44 -7.85 18.69
CA MET A 982 -15.09 -9.02 18.09
C MET A 982 -14.68 -10.35 18.74
N GLN A 983 -13.49 -10.43 19.35
CA GLN A 983 -13.02 -11.60 20.10
C GLN A 983 -13.45 -11.60 21.58
N GLY A 984 -14.19 -10.60 22.05
CA GLY A 984 -14.61 -10.46 23.46
C GLY A 984 -13.48 -10.14 24.45
N ARG A 985 -12.26 -9.89 23.93
CA ARG A 985 -11.03 -9.55 24.66
C ARG A 985 -11.03 -8.09 25.13
N LEU A 986 -11.64 -7.22 24.33
CA LEU A 986 -11.97 -5.84 24.65
C LEU A 986 -13.48 -5.73 24.79
N LYS A 987 -13.98 -5.39 25.97
CA LYS A 987 -15.40 -5.05 26.20
C LYS A 987 -15.54 -3.53 26.27
N ILE A 988 -16.63 -3.01 25.71
CA ILE A 988 -16.94 -1.58 25.71
C ILE A 988 -18.40 -1.40 26.13
N LYS A 989 -18.64 -0.50 27.07
CA LYS A 989 -19.96 -0.09 27.58
C LYS A 989 -20.05 1.43 27.46
N GLY A 990 -21.19 1.96 27.02
CA GLY A 990 -21.33 3.37 26.62
C GLY A 990 -21.13 3.57 25.11
N ASN A 991 -20.65 4.73 24.69
CA ASN A 991 -20.60 5.12 23.28
C ASN A 991 -19.39 4.51 22.53
N ILE A 992 -19.60 3.36 21.91
CA ILE A 992 -18.60 2.61 21.14
C ILE A 992 -17.95 3.46 20.01
N MET A 993 -18.66 4.44 19.44
CA MET A 993 -18.07 5.30 18.39
C MET A 993 -16.94 6.19 18.93
N LEU A 994 -16.98 6.58 20.20
CA LEU A 994 -15.92 7.40 20.81
C LEU A 994 -14.60 6.62 20.99
N MET A 995 -14.64 5.28 21.05
CA MET A 995 -13.42 4.45 21.03
C MET A 995 -12.58 4.67 19.74
N GLN A 996 -13.21 5.08 18.64
CA GLN A 996 -12.48 5.43 17.41
C GLN A 996 -11.65 6.72 17.59
N LYS A 997 -12.13 7.68 18.39
CA LYS A 997 -11.34 8.88 18.75
C LYS A 997 -10.12 8.50 19.58
N PHE A 998 -10.30 7.65 20.61
CA PHE A 998 -9.18 7.17 21.42
C PHE A 998 -8.12 6.47 20.55
N ASN A 999 -8.53 5.56 19.66
CA ASN A 999 -7.60 4.89 18.74
C ASN A 999 -6.89 5.87 17.78
N THR A 1000 -7.54 6.95 17.37
CA THR A 1000 -6.91 7.97 16.50
C THR A 1000 -5.87 8.77 17.27
N LEU A 1001 -6.24 9.31 18.44
CA LEU A 1001 -5.32 9.97 19.39
C LEU A 1001 -4.10 9.07 19.67
N TRP A 1002 -4.36 7.79 19.94
CA TRP A 1002 -3.33 6.81 20.26
C TRP A 1002 -2.28 6.67 19.14
N GLN A 1003 -2.74 6.61 17.90
CA GLN A 1003 -1.86 6.54 16.73
C GLN A 1003 -1.07 7.84 16.50
N GLU A 1004 -1.63 9.01 16.85
CA GLU A 1004 -0.93 10.29 16.78
C GLU A 1004 0.16 10.40 17.86
N ILE A 1005 -0.15 9.97 19.10
CA ILE A 1005 0.80 9.87 20.22
C ILE A 1005 2.03 9.01 19.83
N LEU A 1006 1.81 7.80 19.29
CA LEU A 1006 2.90 6.93 18.85
C LEU A 1006 3.76 7.58 17.75
N LYS A 1007 3.11 8.22 16.76
CA LYS A 1007 3.79 8.88 15.62
C LYS A 1007 4.53 10.16 16.03
N SER A 1008 4.11 10.85 17.09
CA SER A 1008 4.73 12.08 17.57
C SER A 1008 6.21 11.92 17.95
N GLY A 1009 6.61 10.70 18.32
CA GLY A 1009 7.94 10.39 18.81
C GLY A 1009 8.30 10.98 20.18
N ARG A 1010 7.42 11.76 20.81
CA ARG A 1010 7.66 12.46 22.09
C ARG A 1010 7.79 11.51 23.29
N VAL A 1011 7.09 10.37 23.24
CA VAL A 1011 7.08 9.36 24.31
C VAL A 1011 8.18 8.33 24.04
N VAL A 1012 9.41 8.68 24.42
CA VAL A 1012 10.61 7.84 24.21
C VAL A 1012 10.59 6.60 25.11
N GLU A 1013 9.93 6.70 26.27
CA GLU A 1013 9.75 5.63 27.26
C GLU A 1013 9.11 4.40 26.62
N LEU A 1014 8.04 4.57 25.83
CA LEU A 1014 7.35 3.45 25.18
C LEU A 1014 8.23 2.74 24.13
N LYS A 1015 9.14 3.45 23.46
CA LYS A 1015 10.11 2.85 22.53
C LYS A 1015 11.19 2.06 23.26
N LEU A 1016 11.61 2.54 24.44
CA LEU A 1016 12.55 1.85 25.31
C LEU A 1016 11.94 0.64 26.02
N MET A 1017 10.64 0.69 26.30
CA MET A 1017 9.89 -0.33 27.03
C MET A 1017 9.18 -1.33 26.11
N GLU A 1018 9.09 -1.10 24.80
CA GLU A 1018 8.54 -2.09 23.85
C GLU A 1018 9.14 -3.51 24.01
N PRO A 1019 10.47 -3.68 24.21
CA PRO A 1019 11.07 -5.00 24.44
C PRO A 1019 10.74 -5.62 25.81
N LEU A 1020 10.33 -4.82 26.81
CA LEU A 1020 9.82 -5.30 28.12
C LEU A 1020 8.34 -5.67 28.05
N LEU A 1021 7.59 -4.93 27.23
CA LEU A 1021 6.14 -4.98 27.14
C LEU A 1021 5.68 -6.09 26.19
N SER A 1022 6.43 -6.35 25.10
CA SER A 1022 6.06 -7.31 24.05
C SER A 1022 6.94 -8.57 23.95
N ASP A 1023 7.68 -8.94 25.01
CA ASP A 1023 8.43 -10.20 25.07
C ASP A 1023 7.54 -11.47 25.12
N GLY A 1024 6.24 -11.30 25.38
CA GLY A 1024 5.27 -12.38 25.53
C GLY A 1024 5.46 -13.22 26.80
N GLN A 1025 6.32 -12.81 27.73
CA GLN A 1025 6.61 -13.51 28.97
C GLN A 1025 5.96 -12.77 30.15
N PRO A 1026 5.20 -13.46 31.02
CA PRO A 1026 4.59 -12.81 32.19
C PRO A 1026 5.67 -12.26 33.14
N LEU A 1027 5.37 -11.14 33.81
CA LEU A 1027 6.22 -10.64 34.90
C LEU A 1027 6.05 -11.53 36.14
N SER A 1028 7.15 -11.91 36.78
CA SER A 1028 7.09 -12.84 37.90
C SER A 1028 6.44 -12.21 39.12
N GLU A 1029 5.27 -12.73 39.50
CA GLU A 1029 4.55 -12.37 40.74
C GLU A 1029 5.29 -12.83 42.01
N GLU A 1030 6.48 -13.43 41.90
CA GLU A 1030 7.39 -13.71 43.02
C GLU A 1030 8.56 -12.73 43.14
N LEU A 1031 8.91 -11.96 42.10
CA LEU A 1031 10.16 -11.20 42.03
C LEU A 1031 9.90 -9.69 42.08
N TRP A 1032 10.57 -8.99 42.97
CA TRP A 1032 10.54 -7.53 43.01
C TRP A 1032 11.29 -6.91 41.83
N SER A 1033 12.41 -7.50 41.43
CA SER A 1033 13.31 -7.04 40.37
C SER A 1033 12.63 -6.91 39.01
N ASP A 1034 11.80 -7.88 38.62
CA ASP A 1034 11.03 -7.88 37.37
C ASP A 1034 10.16 -6.62 37.21
N TYR A 1035 9.63 -6.06 38.31
CA TYR A 1035 8.96 -4.75 38.33
C TYR A 1035 9.95 -3.57 38.25
N GLN A 1036 11.08 -3.65 38.96
CA GLN A 1036 12.05 -2.56 39.04
C GLN A 1036 12.70 -2.22 37.69
N PHE A 1037 12.88 -3.17 36.77
CA PHE A 1037 13.44 -2.88 35.44
C PHE A 1037 12.60 -1.89 34.62
N PHE A 1038 11.28 -1.80 34.86
CA PHE A 1038 10.42 -0.79 34.25
C PHE A 1038 10.75 0.61 34.76
N ILE A 1039 10.96 0.77 36.08
CA ILE A 1039 11.42 2.03 36.70
C ILE A 1039 12.79 2.44 36.17
N VAL A 1040 13.74 1.49 36.07
CA VAL A 1040 15.08 1.78 35.53
C VAL A 1040 15.02 2.22 34.06
N THR A 1041 14.10 1.66 33.28
CA THR A 1041 13.92 2.03 31.86
C THR A 1041 13.28 3.41 31.72
N GLN A 1042 12.31 3.77 32.57
CA GLN A 1042 11.78 5.13 32.64
C GLN A 1042 12.88 6.14 33.03
N ARG A 1043 13.73 5.83 34.01
CA ARG A 1043 14.88 6.68 34.37
C ARG A 1043 15.88 6.84 33.22
N LEU A 1044 16.14 5.77 32.47
CA LEU A 1044 17.02 5.81 31.30
C LEU A 1044 16.50 6.76 30.20
N ALA A 1045 15.18 6.79 29.96
CA ALA A 1045 14.56 7.71 29.00
C ALA A 1045 14.83 9.20 29.32
N HIS A 1046 14.93 9.54 30.61
CA HIS A 1046 15.20 10.89 31.08
C HIS A 1046 16.71 11.19 31.29
N LEU A 1047 17.60 10.21 31.06
CA LEU A 1047 19.05 10.33 31.30
C LEU A 1047 19.90 9.89 30.08
N PRO A 1048 19.66 10.44 28.86
CA PRO A 1048 20.34 10.03 27.64
C PRO A 1048 21.89 10.16 27.72
N GLN A 1049 22.41 11.10 28.52
CA GLN A 1049 23.84 11.29 28.75
C GLN A 1049 24.57 10.05 29.31
N LEU A 1050 23.86 9.11 29.98
CA LEU A 1050 24.46 7.87 30.48
C LEU A 1050 24.86 6.91 29.35
N ILE A 1051 24.22 7.02 28.19
CA ILE A 1051 24.52 6.21 27.01
C ILE A 1051 25.85 6.68 26.37
N GLU A 1052 26.17 7.97 26.52
CA GLU A 1052 27.45 8.54 26.08
C GLU A 1052 28.59 8.18 27.04
N VAL A 1053 28.35 8.24 28.36
CA VAL A 1053 29.36 7.98 29.40
C VAL A 1053 29.72 6.50 29.55
N SER A 1054 28.78 5.58 29.36
CA SER A 1054 28.94 4.13 29.61
C SER A 1054 29.76 3.34 28.57
N LYS A 1055 30.41 4.02 27.62
CA LYS A 1055 31.35 3.45 26.63
C LYS A 1055 30.80 2.23 25.87
N LYS A 1056 29.50 2.22 25.58
CA LYS A 1056 28.78 1.14 24.89
C LYS A 1056 28.79 -0.23 25.59
N THR A 1057 28.78 -0.23 26.92
CA THR A 1057 28.67 -1.47 27.71
C THR A 1057 27.21 -1.89 27.86
N ALA A 1058 26.92 -3.19 27.75
CA ALA A 1058 25.68 -3.77 28.22
C ALA A 1058 25.85 -4.38 29.61
N TYR A 1059 24.83 -4.24 30.45
CA TYR A 1059 24.84 -4.64 31.84
C TYR A 1059 23.83 -5.76 32.04
N HIS A 1060 24.34 -6.97 32.24
CA HIS A 1060 23.56 -8.19 32.31
C HIS A 1060 23.38 -8.63 33.77
N PHE A 1061 22.18 -8.39 34.29
CA PHE A 1061 21.74 -8.74 35.62
C PHE A 1061 21.19 -10.16 35.65
N ALA A 1062 21.92 -11.08 36.28
CA ALA A 1062 21.41 -12.39 36.68
C ALA A 1062 20.80 -12.26 38.07
N ILE A 1063 19.47 -12.27 38.17
CA ILE A 1063 18.77 -12.15 39.45
C ILE A 1063 18.68 -13.52 40.12
N THR A 1064 19.07 -13.58 41.40
CA THR A 1064 18.90 -14.73 42.27
C THR A 1064 17.84 -14.49 43.34
N LYS A 1065 17.31 -15.57 43.91
CA LYS A 1065 16.47 -15.56 45.12
C LYS A 1065 16.71 -16.87 45.84
N ASN A 1066 16.99 -16.81 47.15
CA ASN A 1066 17.40 -17.99 47.95
C ASN A 1066 18.62 -18.72 47.34
N GLY A 1067 19.57 -17.99 46.75
CA GLY A 1067 20.77 -18.54 46.11
C GLY A 1067 20.55 -19.18 44.73
N ALA A 1068 19.30 -19.47 44.33
CA ALA A 1068 18.99 -19.96 42.99
C ALA A 1068 18.74 -18.79 42.02
N LYS A 1069 19.19 -18.90 40.78
CA LYS A 1069 18.88 -17.95 39.71
C LYS A 1069 17.40 -18.02 39.33
N ARG A 1070 16.73 -16.87 39.13
CA ARG A 1070 15.28 -16.78 38.82
C ARG A 1070 14.92 -15.94 37.60
N SER A 1071 15.66 -14.88 37.28
CA SER A 1071 15.47 -14.12 36.03
C SER A 1071 16.79 -13.55 35.48
N ASP A 1072 16.78 -13.17 34.20
CA ASP A 1072 17.89 -12.53 33.48
C ASP A 1072 17.39 -11.25 32.80
N TRP A 1073 18.13 -10.16 32.96
CA TRP A 1073 17.78 -8.86 32.41
C TRP A 1073 19.03 -8.15 31.88
N THR A 1074 18.93 -7.51 30.71
CA THR A 1074 19.99 -6.71 30.10
C THR A 1074 19.55 -5.24 30.03
N ILE A 1075 20.41 -4.34 30.52
CA ILE A 1075 20.39 -2.91 30.19
C ILE A 1075 21.47 -2.69 29.11
N ASP A 1076 21.07 -2.49 27.86
CA ASP A 1076 21.97 -2.32 26.72
C ASP A 1076 22.14 -0.83 26.40
N LEU A 1077 23.30 -0.27 26.79
CA LEU A 1077 23.68 1.11 26.51
C LEU A 1077 24.62 1.21 25.28
N SER A 1078 24.68 0.17 24.42
CA SER A 1078 25.58 0.14 23.26
C SER A 1078 25.12 0.96 22.04
N LYS A 1079 23.83 1.27 21.99
CA LYS A 1079 23.13 1.96 20.89
C LYS A 1079 22.14 2.96 21.50
N LEU A 1080 22.03 4.17 20.94
CA LEU A 1080 20.93 5.11 21.26
C LEU A 1080 19.61 4.58 20.68
N PRO A 1081 18.45 4.77 21.34
CA PRO A 1081 18.22 5.49 22.60
C PRO A 1081 18.51 4.67 23.87
N GLY A 1082 19.14 3.49 23.75
CA GLY A 1082 19.23 2.46 24.79
C GLY A 1082 18.23 1.34 24.52
N ALA A 1083 18.31 0.26 25.29
CA ALA A 1083 17.26 -0.77 25.38
C ALA A 1083 17.35 -1.49 26.74
N VAL A 1084 16.21 -1.97 27.24
CA VAL A 1084 16.16 -2.92 28.36
C VAL A 1084 15.31 -4.11 27.95
N TYR A 1085 15.81 -5.33 28.16
CA TYR A 1085 15.16 -6.57 27.70
C TYR A 1085 15.54 -7.77 28.57
N ARG A 1086 14.73 -8.84 28.53
CA ARG A 1086 15.04 -10.11 29.20
C ARG A 1086 16.13 -10.91 28.50
N GLY A 1087 16.91 -11.66 29.28
CA GLY A 1087 17.95 -12.57 28.78
C GLY A 1087 19.28 -11.89 28.45
N ALA A 1088 20.19 -12.68 27.89
CA ALA A 1088 21.57 -12.29 27.61
C ALA A 1088 21.71 -11.24 26.48
N PRO A 1089 22.69 -10.31 26.58
CA PRO A 1089 22.93 -9.30 25.55
C PRO A 1089 23.35 -9.92 24.22
N LYS A 1090 22.83 -9.36 23.12
CA LYS A 1090 23.13 -9.79 21.74
C LYS A 1090 23.84 -8.67 20.99
N ASP A 1091 24.88 -9.02 20.25
CA ASP A 1091 25.67 -8.09 19.41
C ASP A 1091 26.18 -6.84 20.17
N VAL A 1092 26.79 -7.07 21.35
CA VAL A 1092 27.44 -6.02 22.17
C VAL A 1092 28.91 -6.38 22.45
N SER A 1093 29.80 -5.40 22.30
CA SER A 1093 31.26 -5.58 22.40
C SER A 1093 31.82 -5.57 23.83
N SER A 1094 31.07 -5.08 24.81
CA SER A 1094 31.42 -5.04 26.23
C SER A 1094 30.21 -5.47 27.06
N VAL A 1095 30.39 -6.44 27.95
CA VAL A 1095 29.32 -6.96 28.81
C VAL A 1095 29.80 -7.06 30.25
N CYS A 1096 29.29 -6.17 31.10
CA CYS A 1096 29.41 -6.30 32.54
C CYS A 1096 28.29 -7.25 33.02
N ARG A 1097 28.65 -8.43 33.54
CA ARG A 1097 27.71 -9.35 34.20
C ARG A 1097 27.67 -9.02 35.69
N ILE A 1098 26.46 -8.98 36.24
CA ILE A 1098 26.16 -8.65 37.64
C ILE A 1098 25.23 -9.74 38.18
N THR A 1099 25.66 -10.51 39.18
CA THR A 1099 24.77 -11.40 39.95
C THR A 1099 24.27 -10.66 41.19
N LEU A 1100 22.95 -10.54 41.36
CA LEU A 1100 22.33 -9.85 42.49
C LEU A 1100 21.11 -10.61 43.00
N ASP A 1101 20.89 -10.60 44.31
CA ASP A 1101 19.63 -11.07 44.90
C ASP A 1101 18.47 -10.10 44.60
N ASP A 1102 17.28 -10.64 44.39
CA ASP A 1102 16.04 -9.92 44.08
C ASP A 1102 15.75 -8.76 45.04
N LEU A 1103 15.98 -8.96 46.34
CA LEU A 1103 15.77 -7.95 47.37
C LEU A 1103 16.91 -6.92 47.42
N ALA A 1104 18.14 -7.32 47.07
CA ALA A 1104 19.26 -6.38 46.93
C ALA A 1104 19.05 -5.44 45.73
N PHE A 1105 18.60 -5.97 44.59
CA PHE A 1105 18.26 -5.16 43.41
C PHE A 1105 17.02 -4.27 43.65
N HIS A 1106 16.03 -4.74 44.42
CA HIS A 1106 14.90 -3.92 44.86
C HIS A 1106 15.37 -2.69 45.65
N HIS A 1107 16.14 -2.88 46.73
CA HIS A 1107 16.63 -1.78 47.55
C HIS A 1107 17.53 -0.80 46.77
N LEU A 1108 18.28 -1.29 45.78
CA LEU A 1108 19.08 -0.46 44.87
C LEU A 1108 18.22 0.48 44.02
N VAL A 1109 17.19 -0.03 43.33
CA VAL A 1109 16.34 0.81 42.47
C VAL A 1109 15.49 1.77 43.29
N GLN A 1110 15.06 1.38 44.50
CA GLN A 1110 14.38 2.27 45.45
C GLN A 1110 15.33 3.30 46.11
N GLY A 1111 16.64 3.20 45.94
CA GLY A 1111 17.63 4.09 46.57
C GLY A 1111 17.76 3.90 48.09
N ALA A 1112 17.23 2.79 48.63
CA ALA A 1112 17.32 2.41 50.04
C ALA A 1112 18.70 1.83 50.42
N ARG A 1113 19.53 1.49 49.42
CA ARG A 1113 20.97 1.25 49.53
C ARG A 1113 21.67 1.99 48.40
N SER A 1114 22.93 2.40 48.58
CA SER A 1114 23.67 2.99 47.47
C SER A 1114 24.09 1.94 46.42
N ALA A 1115 24.36 2.40 45.20
CA ALA A 1115 24.96 1.58 44.15
C ALA A 1115 26.31 0.99 44.58
N GLN A 1116 27.15 1.78 45.27
CA GLN A 1116 28.47 1.33 45.72
C GLN A 1116 28.36 0.19 46.75
N GLU A 1117 27.52 0.33 47.79
CA GLU A 1117 27.30 -0.71 48.80
C GLU A 1117 26.69 -1.98 48.18
N THR A 1118 25.72 -1.82 47.28
CA THR A 1118 25.00 -2.96 46.70
C THR A 1118 25.87 -3.73 45.71
N PHE A 1119 26.59 -3.04 44.82
CA PHE A 1119 27.51 -3.71 43.90
C PHE A 1119 28.79 -4.22 44.58
N ALA A 1120 29.19 -3.66 45.73
CA ALA A 1120 30.29 -4.23 46.52
C ALA A 1120 29.98 -5.67 46.99
N GLN A 1121 28.70 -5.95 47.28
CA GLN A 1121 28.18 -7.26 47.70
C GLN A 1121 27.79 -8.18 46.52
N ALA A 1122 27.85 -7.69 45.27
CA ALA A 1122 27.49 -8.44 44.07
C ALA A 1122 28.69 -9.17 43.45
N GLU A 1123 28.44 -10.30 42.78
CA GLU A 1123 29.39 -10.85 41.82
C GLU A 1123 29.35 -9.97 40.57
N VAL A 1124 30.50 -9.42 40.15
CA VAL A 1124 30.55 -8.49 39.02
C VAL A 1124 31.78 -8.77 38.16
N SER A 1125 31.58 -8.98 36.85
CA SER A 1125 32.69 -9.33 35.94
C SER A 1125 33.59 -8.15 35.55
N ASP A 1126 33.06 -6.92 35.61
CA ASP A 1126 33.83 -5.68 35.48
C ASP A 1126 33.29 -4.64 36.46
N ARG A 1127 34.00 -4.41 37.57
CA ARG A 1127 33.61 -3.42 38.58
C ARG A 1127 33.89 -1.97 38.13
N GLY A 1128 34.79 -1.74 37.18
CA GLY A 1128 35.06 -0.40 36.64
C GLY A 1128 33.95 0.11 35.72
N ALA A 1129 33.16 -0.79 35.13
CA ALA A 1129 31.99 -0.42 34.34
C ALA A 1129 30.80 0.10 35.18
N LEU A 1130 30.76 -0.15 36.50
CA LEU A 1130 29.60 0.11 37.36
C LEU A 1130 29.32 1.61 37.58
N ASP A 1131 30.35 2.44 37.70
CA ASP A 1131 30.20 3.87 38.00
C ASP A 1131 29.37 4.60 36.93
N ALA A 1132 29.39 4.11 35.69
CA ALA A 1132 28.61 4.67 34.58
C ALA A 1132 27.11 4.34 34.63
N ILE A 1133 26.68 3.30 35.36
CA ILE A 1133 25.25 2.98 35.59
C ILE A 1133 24.75 3.39 36.97
N ALA A 1134 25.64 3.68 37.92
CA ALA A 1134 25.28 4.15 39.26
C ALA A 1134 24.24 5.30 39.27
N PRO A 1135 24.23 6.27 38.33
CA PRO A 1135 23.20 7.31 38.28
C PRO A 1135 21.77 6.82 38.06
N LEU A 1136 21.54 5.68 37.37
CA LEU A 1136 20.19 5.10 37.22
C LEU A 1136 19.54 4.72 38.57
N PHE A 1137 20.37 4.54 39.61
CA PHE A 1137 19.98 4.10 40.95
C PHE A 1137 20.07 5.22 42.00
N LEU A 1138 20.29 6.47 41.57
CA LEU A 1138 20.15 7.65 42.43
C LEU A 1138 18.66 7.94 42.70
N SER A 1139 18.39 8.59 43.83
CA SER A 1139 17.05 9.07 44.17
C SER A 1139 16.68 10.34 43.38
N LYS A 1140 15.38 10.62 43.23
CA LYS A 1140 14.81 11.78 42.49
C LYS A 1140 15.16 13.17 43.10
N ALA A 1141 16.01 13.22 44.12
CA ALA A 1141 16.56 14.45 44.71
C ALA A 1141 18.10 14.52 44.63
N LYS A 1142 18.71 13.55 43.94
CA LYS A 1142 20.14 13.49 43.58
C LYS A 1142 20.38 13.42 42.07
N LEU A 1143 19.32 13.16 41.31
CA LEU A 1143 19.16 13.42 39.87
C LEU A 1143 18.51 14.79 39.70
#